data_AF-A0A7T5UKE4-F1
#
_entry.id   AF-A0A7T5UKE4-F1
#
_cell.length_a   1.000
_cell.length_b   1.000
_cell.length_c   1.000
_cell.angle_alpha   90.00
_cell.angle_beta   90.00
_cell.angle_gamma   90.00
#
_symmetry.space_group_name_H-M   'P 1'
#
loop_
_entity.id
_entity.type
_entity.pdbx_description
1 polymer ?
#
loop_
_entity_poly.entity_id
_entity_poly.type
_entity_poly.pdbx_seq_one_letter_code
_entity_poly.pdbx_strand_id
1 'polypeptide(L)'
;MRGTTIWILFAALVLLATAVPASAHSPTTVAITEDGFSPDHVTVHVGDSVTWITRGVAGHWPASDMHPTHTAYPGSSINKCITDEKKDILDSCVGLKGGESYTFTFSQAGKWGLHDHLYPGNTMTVEVVGEEKVDVFKNLIDAVTAYLSSIGKSGPTSDEFRALDYTVQKSTFKTMAARDPAGAWKFLTGTFIIDGQVKENPHELAHVAGKALYKAKGIDGIGVCDPAFAFGCYHGVTEQMLLERGSEGVPEIESTCMRLFPNEEALIASCIHGTGHGLLTWESLDVGSALKDCDALGERHRSYCYDGVFMENSFSAPARDDWTLCESVDERYDAECAKYHVYGMGARVGWDPSAMAASCEEAPRQALRDGCFTGLGFYSANAARGDFNGITNACGTAQSEDGKSTCITSAAVEVIFQEYAGWPATSVNLCGSLAEGLKNECLARTTAIVADYKRGVTNTPEIDRIKSMTNLEEQGKIYLQLIERVGPVEAQEQLFHSGLPFTGQTHLLNHVVGEYLYEKHGAQGLVYCKEYFLASCYHGFVIDAIGFKGIDGMDEIMAECNKYGLSVSAQCSHAMGHGFLAWNGYANIPDALKMCNEMTSRVEGFPSFNCRDGVFMENIWGIHAGAPSDERWVKEGDNFYPCDDPRLSYADLDGCWANQPSLIYQSNGGDIAAVGQECLKVENPAYQKICFNALARQIHPLTKGDPAAAFSMCGLLPSEWTDHCLSTIATSDFSVGGRAMSFDICSNVKDKPQCYTGLFGAMSVYARTPQEYESFCAYVTEDSWKQACLNRTATVTTVALAK
;
A
#
# COMPACT_ATOMS: atom_id res chain seq x y z
N MET A 1 55.57 30.94 -6.70
CA MET A 1 56.28 30.42 -5.50
C MET A 1 55.28 29.69 -4.59
N ARG A 2 54.88 28.46 -4.93
CA ARG A 2 54.03 27.59 -4.08
C ARG A 2 54.36 26.09 -4.22
N GLY A 3 55.31 25.71 -5.07
CA GLY A 3 55.65 24.30 -5.32
C GLY A 3 56.79 23.74 -4.47
N THR A 4 57.62 24.59 -3.87
CA THR A 4 58.87 24.14 -3.20
C THR A 4 58.72 23.89 -1.70
N THR A 5 57.65 24.38 -1.06
CA THR A 5 57.41 24.20 0.39
C THR A 5 56.78 22.84 0.72
N ILE A 6 56.11 22.20 -0.24
CA ILE A 6 55.41 20.91 -0.05
C ILE A 6 56.40 19.74 -0.01
N TRP A 7 57.49 19.81 -0.77
CA TRP A 7 58.49 18.72 -0.82
C TRP A 7 59.40 18.65 0.41
N ILE A 8 59.61 19.77 1.12
CA ILE A 8 60.46 19.81 2.32
C ILE A 8 59.69 19.28 3.55
N LEU A 9 58.37 19.47 3.62
CA LEU A 9 57.52 18.86 4.66
C LEU A 9 57.32 17.35 4.44
N PHE A 10 57.35 16.89 3.18
CA PHE A 10 57.24 15.47 2.83
C PHE A 10 58.48 14.66 3.24
N ALA A 11 59.68 15.22 3.11
CA ALA A 11 60.93 14.55 3.50
C ALA A 11 61.11 14.45 5.03
N ALA A 12 60.53 15.39 5.80
CA ALA A 12 60.60 15.37 7.26
C ALA A 12 59.67 14.33 7.91
N LEU A 13 58.54 13.99 7.26
CA LEU A 13 57.61 12.98 7.77
C LEU A 13 58.07 11.53 7.52
N VAL A 14 58.86 11.30 6.47
CA VAL A 14 59.34 9.95 6.08
C VAL A 14 60.46 9.44 7.01
N LEU A 15 61.18 10.32 7.71
CA LEU A 15 62.28 9.95 8.61
C LEU A 15 61.86 9.64 10.06
N LEU A 16 60.60 9.87 10.43
CA LEU A 16 60.05 9.56 11.77
C LEU A 16 59.30 8.21 11.82
N ALA A 17 59.14 7.51 10.69
CA ALA A 17 58.38 6.26 10.59
C ALA A 17 59.22 4.99 10.77
N THR A 18 60.44 5.07 11.31
CA THR A 18 61.27 3.89 11.61
C THR A 18 61.69 3.85 13.08
N ALA A 19 60.72 3.65 13.98
CA ALA A 19 60.87 2.94 15.26
C ALA A 19 59.67 3.27 16.17
N VAL A 20 58.63 2.43 16.16
CA VAL A 20 57.75 2.30 17.33
C VAL A 20 57.58 0.80 17.60
N PRO A 21 57.95 0.30 18.79
CA PRO A 21 57.76 -1.09 19.16
C PRO A 21 56.27 -1.38 19.41
N ALA A 22 55.88 -2.65 19.35
CA ALA A 22 54.53 -3.11 19.67
C ALA A 22 54.08 -2.54 21.03
N SER A 23 53.02 -1.74 21.02
CA SER A 23 52.44 -1.14 22.23
C SER A 23 51.50 -2.14 22.90
N ALA A 24 51.61 -2.28 24.21
CA ALA A 24 50.59 -2.92 25.03
C ALA A 24 49.26 -2.13 24.86
N HIS A 25 48.17 -2.81 24.51
CA HIS A 25 46.86 -2.18 24.35
C HIS A 25 46.34 -1.67 25.70
N SER A 26 45.88 -0.42 25.72
CA SER A 26 45.26 0.20 26.90
C SER A 26 43.81 -0.26 27.03
N PRO A 27 43.27 -0.49 28.24
CA PRO A 27 41.87 -0.86 28.42
C PRO A 27 40.95 0.26 27.93
N THR A 28 40.01 -0.08 27.02
CA THR A 28 39.05 0.88 26.46
C THR A 28 37.82 0.95 27.34
N THR A 29 37.45 2.13 27.83
CA THR A 29 36.29 2.33 28.70
C THR A 29 35.28 3.29 28.07
N VAL A 30 34.01 2.92 28.09
CA VAL A 30 32.87 3.71 27.62
C VAL A 30 31.98 4.04 28.81
N ALA A 31 31.66 5.31 29.01
CA ALA A 31 30.68 5.72 30.00
C ALA A 31 29.26 5.61 29.42
N ILE A 32 28.29 5.14 30.21
CA ILE A 32 26.86 5.21 29.87
C ILE A 32 26.20 6.18 30.85
N THR A 33 25.55 7.20 30.31
CA THR A 33 24.81 8.23 31.05
C THR A 33 23.40 8.33 30.50
N GLU A 34 22.56 9.16 31.09
CA GLU A 34 21.23 9.47 30.57
C GLU A 34 21.26 10.07 29.14
N ASP A 35 22.37 10.71 28.76
CA ASP A 35 22.63 11.22 27.39
C ASP A 35 23.12 10.13 26.41
N GLY A 36 23.36 8.90 26.89
CA GLY A 36 23.81 7.75 26.11
C GLY A 36 25.28 7.36 26.34
N PHE A 37 25.86 6.66 25.36
CA PHE A 37 27.24 6.16 25.38
C PHE A 37 28.24 7.28 25.09
N SER A 38 29.33 7.35 25.86
CA SER A 38 30.41 8.31 25.67
C SER A 38 31.79 7.67 25.91
N PRO A 39 32.62 7.49 24.87
CA PRO A 39 32.31 7.74 23.46
C PRO A 39 31.27 6.74 22.91
N ASP A 40 30.51 7.15 21.89
CA ASP A 40 29.54 6.31 21.16
C ASP A 40 30.18 5.55 19.97
N HIS A 41 31.48 5.72 19.74
CA HIS A 41 32.28 4.91 18.83
C HIS A 41 33.66 4.64 19.45
N VAL A 42 34.09 3.38 19.41
CA VAL A 42 35.45 2.98 19.80
C VAL A 42 36.02 2.01 18.78
N THR A 43 37.34 2.09 18.56
CA THR A 43 38.08 1.14 17.74
C THR A 43 39.01 0.31 18.63
N VAL A 44 38.91 -1.01 18.54
CA VAL A 44 39.75 -1.97 19.29
C VAL A 44 40.27 -3.07 18.35
N HIS A 45 41.26 -3.85 18.76
CA HIS A 45 41.74 -4.98 17.97
C HIS A 45 41.05 -6.29 18.35
N VAL A 46 41.08 -7.28 17.46
CA VAL A 46 40.65 -8.65 17.80
C VAL A 46 41.44 -9.13 19.03
N GLY A 47 40.73 -9.55 20.06
CA GLY A 47 41.27 -9.98 21.35
C GLY A 47 41.24 -8.91 22.45
N ASP A 48 40.94 -7.66 22.11
CA ASP A 48 40.81 -6.58 23.10
C ASP A 48 39.45 -6.63 23.82
N SER A 49 39.42 -6.07 25.03
CA SER A 49 38.20 -5.89 25.82
C SER A 49 37.75 -4.43 25.86
N VAL A 50 36.44 -4.23 25.87
CA VAL A 50 35.80 -2.93 26.15
C VAL A 50 35.04 -3.04 27.47
N THR A 51 35.16 -2.03 28.31
CA THR A 51 34.43 -1.90 29.58
C THR A 51 33.42 -0.77 29.50
N TRP A 52 32.16 -1.06 29.74
CA TRP A 52 31.09 -0.08 29.90
C TRP A 52 30.89 0.22 31.38
N ILE A 53 30.89 1.48 31.76
CA ILE A 53 30.65 1.94 33.13
C ILE A 53 29.49 2.91 33.17
N THR A 54 28.50 2.66 34.02
CA THR A 54 27.37 3.56 34.18
C THR A 54 27.76 4.75 35.06
N ARG A 55 27.40 5.95 34.62
CA ARG A 55 27.64 7.21 35.31
C ARG A 55 26.34 7.99 35.32
N GLY A 56 25.58 7.88 36.40
CA GLY A 56 24.23 8.45 36.47
C GLY A 56 23.44 7.83 37.61
N VAL A 57 22.17 8.23 37.73
CA VAL A 57 21.22 7.63 38.68
C VAL A 57 20.37 6.54 38.00
N ALA A 58 20.15 6.66 36.69
CA ALA A 58 19.43 5.65 35.91
C ALA A 58 20.25 4.36 35.75
N GLY A 59 19.56 3.21 35.72
CA GLY A 59 20.17 1.94 35.34
C GLY A 59 20.39 1.88 33.83
N HIS A 60 21.47 1.25 33.38
CA HIS A 60 21.75 1.09 31.94
C HIS A 60 22.19 -0.33 31.61
N TRP A 61 21.71 -0.88 30.49
CA TRP A 61 21.97 -2.26 30.08
C TRP A 61 22.63 -2.28 28.70
N PRO A 62 23.98 -2.22 28.60
CA PRO A 62 24.65 -2.39 27.31
C PRO A 62 24.48 -3.80 26.75
N ALA A 63 23.89 -3.91 25.56
CA ALA A 63 23.68 -5.17 24.85
C ALA A 63 24.02 -5.05 23.36
N SER A 64 24.38 -6.18 22.76
CA SER A 64 24.52 -6.30 21.30
C SER A 64 23.20 -5.90 20.64
N ASP A 65 23.27 -5.23 19.50
CA ASP A 65 22.14 -5.17 18.57
C ASP A 65 21.73 -6.58 18.12
N MET A 66 20.59 -6.82 17.47
CA MET A 66 19.47 -5.88 17.29
C MET A 66 18.52 -5.97 18.48
N HIS A 67 17.95 -4.86 18.92
CA HIS A 67 16.89 -4.86 19.94
C HIS A 67 15.63 -5.58 19.42
N PRO A 68 14.97 -6.44 20.22
CA PRO A 68 15.40 -6.91 21.54
C PRO A 68 16.18 -8.25 21.50
N THR A 69 16.50 -8.77 20.31
CA THR A 69 17.01 -10.14 20.16
C THR A 69 18.47 -10.33 20.57
N HIS A 70 19.27 -9.27 20.51
CA HIS A 70 20.70 -9.18 20.85
C HIS A 70 21.63 -10.10 20.05
N THR A 71 21.33 -10.32 18.77
CA THR A 71 21.96 -11.33 17.90
C THR A 71 23.03 -10.83 16.92
N ALA A 72 23.31 -9.53 16.86
CA ALA A 72 24.24 -8.91 15.92
C ALA A 72 25.69 -9.31 16.16
N TYR A 73 26.14 -9.39 17.42
CA TYR A 73 27.43 -9.98 17.74
C TYR A 73 27.31 -11.52 17.69
N PRO A 74 28.15 -12.23 16.92
CA PRO A 74 27.95 -13.65 16.70
C PRO A 74 28.01 -14.46 18.01
N GLY A 75 26.99 -15.30 18.21
CA GLY A 75 26.84 -16.11 19.41
C GLY A 75 26.12 -15.41 20.57
N SER A 76 25.87 -14.10 20.46
CA SER A 76 25.04 -13.34 21.39
C SER A 76 23.54 -13.53 21.13
N SER A 77 22.73 -13.49 22.19
CA SER A 77 21.26 -13.45 22.12
C SER A 77 20.69 -13.18 23.51
N ILE A 78 19.61 -12.40 23.60
CA ILE A 78 18.92 -12.13 24.87
C ILE A 78 18.45 -13.43 25.55
N ASN A 79 18.10 -14.45 24.77
CA ASN A 79 17.68 -15.75 25.27
C ASN A 79 18.78 -16.49 26.06
N LYS A 80 20.05 -16.10 25.87
CA LYS A 80 21.20 -16.67 26.59
C LYS A 80 21.47 -15.99 27.93
N CYS A 81 20.79 -14.88 28.24
CA CYS A 81 20.93 -14.22 29.54
C CYS A 81 20.49 -15.08 30.73
N ILE A 82 19.60 -16.05 30.47
CA ILE A 82 19.10 -17.01 31.46
C ILE A 82 19.80 -18.37 31.40
N THR A 83 20.87 -18.51 30.61
CA THR A 83 21.65 -19.75 30.50
C THR A 83 23.06 -19.56 31.07
N ASP A 84 23.82 -20.65 31.20
CA ASP A 84 25.23 -20.62 31.62
C ASP A 84 26.14 -19.92 30.58
N GLU A 85 25.64 -19.68 29.37
CA GLU A 85 26.35 -18.97 28.29
C GLU A 85 26.34 -17.45 28.46
N LYS A 86 25.60 -16.89 29.43
CA LYS A 86 25.48 -15.43 29.64
C LYS A 86 26.82 -14.68 29.80
N LYS A 87 27.89 -15.38 30.17
CA LYS A 87 29.24 -14.82 30.33
C LYS A 87 29.99 -14.65 29.00
N ASP A 88 29.54 -15.33 27.95
CA ASP A 88 30.22 -15.46 26.66
C ASP A 88 29.53 -14.62 25.55
N ILE A 89 28.48 -13.89 25.91
CA ILE A 89 27.68 -13.06 24.99
C ILE A 89 27.95 -11.57 25.22
N LEU A 90 27.75 -10.76 24.18
CA LEU A 90 27.87 -9.30 24.26
C LEU A 90 26.54 -8.73 24.78
N ASP A 91 26.32 -8.90 26.07
CA ASP A 91 25.08 -8.56 26.76
C ASP A 91 25.36 -8.48 28.27
N SER A 92 25.07 -7.35 28.93
CA SER A 92 25.17 -7.29 30.40
C SER A 92 24.08 -8.08 31.10
N CYS A 93 23.01 -8.43 30.38
CA CYS A 93 21.83 -9.19 30.81
C CYS A 93 21.01 -8.58 31.95
N VAL A 94 21.44 -7.43 32.48
CA VAL A 94 20.83 -6.70 33.57
C VAL A 94 21.10 -5.21 33.42
N GLY A 95 20.19 -4.38 33.94
CA GLY A 95 20.41 -2.95 34.14
C GLY A 95 21.47 -2.70 35.22
N LEU A 96 22.59 -2.12 34.82
CA LEU A 96 23.71 -1.74 35.68
C LEU A 96 23.39 -0.41 36.38
N LYS A 97 23.46 -0.38 37.71
CA LYS A 97 23.25 0.83 38.51
C LYS A 97 24.47 1.75 38.46
N GLY A 98 24.31 3.03 38.79
CA GLY A 98 25.41 4.01 38.76
C GLY A 98 26.70 3.53 39.44
N GLY A 99 27.79 3.48 38.68
CA GLY A 99 29.11 3.02 39.12
C GLY A 99 29.41 1.55 38.86
N GLU A 100 28.43 0.75 38.44
CA GLU A 100 28.63 -0.63 37.99
C GLU A 100 29.19 -0.67 36.56
N SER A 101 29.84 -1.79 36.21
CA SER A 101 30.47 -1.95 34.91
C SER A 101 30.32 -3.34 34.34
N TYR A 102 30.22 -3.42 33.02
CA TYR A 102 30.23 -4.65 32.24
C TYR A 102 31.45 -4.65 31.31
N THR A 103 32.08 -5.80 31.10
CA THR A 103 33.27 -5.92 30.23
C THR A 103 33.11 -7.12 29.31
N PHE A 104 33.41 -6.91 28.02
CA PHE A 104 33.36 -7.94 27.00
C PHE A 104 34.62 -7.95 26.14
N THR A 105 35.07 -9.15 25.74
CA THR A 105 36.25 -9.34 24.88
C THR A 105 35.83 -9.72 23.47
N PHE A 106 36.25 -8.94 22.48
CA PHE A 106 35.87 -9.16 21.09
C PHE A 106 36.80 -10.18 20.41
N SER A 107 36.23 -11.29 19.96
CA SER A 107 36.95 -12.37 19.27
C SER A 107 36.84 -12.30 17.75
N GLN A 108 36.01 -11.41 17.20
CA GLN A 108 35.75 -11.30 15.77
C GLN A 108 35.89 -9.86 15.29
N ALA A 109 36.65 -9.68 14.20
CA ALA A 109 36.76 -8.40 13.51
C ALA A 109 35.41 -8.04 12.86
N GLY A 110 35.04 -6.77 12.89
CA GLY A 110 33.75 -6.29 12.39
C GLY A 110 33.34 -4.98 13.03
N LYS A 111 32.21 -4.41 12.56
CA LYS A 111 31.55 -3.27 13.20
C LYS A 111 30.34 -3.81 13.94
N TRP A 112 30.40 -3.76 15.26
CA TRP A 112 29.37 -4.32 16.14
C TRP A 112 28.56 -3.19 16.76
N GLY A 113 27.28 -3.14 16.44
CA GLY A 113 26.33 -2.22 17.06
C GLY A 113 25.93 -2.72 18.45
N LEU A 114 25.83 -1.77 19.38
CA LEU A 114 25.25 -2.01 20.69
C LEU A 114 24.17 -0.95 20.95
N HIS A 115 23.21 -1.31 21.77
CA HIS A 115 22.26 -0.37 22.35
C HIS A 115 22.22 -0.54 23.87
N ASP A 116 21.63 0.46 24.52
CA ASP A 116 21.18 0.30 25.89
C ASP A 116 19.80 -0.36 25.85
N HIS A 117 19.66 -1.57 26.36
CA HIS A 117 18.40 -2.32 26.36
C HIS A 117 17.31 -1.61 27.15
N LEU A 118 17.67 -0.82 28.17
CA LEU A 118 16.69 0.01 28.89
C LEU A 118 16.33 1.28 28.12
N TYR A 119 17.21 1.75 27.23
CA TYR A 119 16.98 2.93 26.39
C TYR A 119 17.41 2.67 24.95
N PRO A 120 16.66 1.90 24.14
CA PRO A 120 17.12 1.37 22.84
C PRO A 120 17.45 2.44 21.76
N GLY A 121 17.19 3.71 22.05
CA GLY A 121 17.61 4.86 21.25
C GLY A 121 19.05 5.34 21.52
N ASN A 122 19.62 4.93 22.66
CA ASN A 122 21.02 5.10 23.00
C ASN A 122 21.79 3.94 22.38
N THR A 123 22.68 4.26 21.44
CA THR A 123 23.42 3.27 20.65
C THR A 123 24.88 3.64 20.59
N MET A 124 25.74 2.65 20.40
CA MET A 124 27.14 2.86 20.10
C MET A 124 27.65 1.82 19.10
N THR A 125 28.85 2.05 18.56
CA THR A 125 29.53 1.11 17.68
C THR A 125 30.91 0.76 18.22
N VAL A 126 31.20 -0.54 18.33
CA VAL A 126 32.56 -1.05 18.53
C VAL A 126 33.09 -1.55 17.19
N GLU A 127 34.12 -0.89 16.67
CA GLU A 127 34.84 -1.32 15.47
C GLU A 127 36.05 -2.16 15.87
N VAL A 128 35.99 -3.46 15.58
CA VAL A 128 37.05 -4.42 15.89
C VAL A 128 37.87 -4.65 14.63
N VAL A 129 39.11 -4.18 14.63
CA VAL A 129 40.03 -4.32 13.49
C VAL A 129 40.88 -5.60 13.65
N GLY A 130 41.03 -6.34 12.55
CA GLY A 130 41.98 -7.47 12.47
C GLY A 130 43.41 -6.99 12.26
N GLU A 131 44.41 -7.78 12.68
CA GLU A 131 45.81 -7.53 12.35
C GLU A 131 46.08 -7.81 10.85
N GLU A 132 45.76 -6.89 9.94
CA GLU A 132 46.45 -6.82 8.65
C GLU A 132 46.66 -5.37 8.19
N LYS A 133 47.82 -5.18 7.52
CA LYS A 133 48.49 -3.93 7.18
C LYS A 133 47.56 -2.91 6.50
N VAL A 134 47.16 -1.88 7.23
CA VAL A 134 46.33 -0.79 6.72
C VAL A 134 47.17 0.16 5.85
N ASP A 135 46.78 0.32 4.59
CA ASP A 135 47.22 1.43 3.75
C ASP A 135 46.42 2.68 4.14
N VAL A 136 46.83 3.30 5.25
CA VAL A 136 46.18 4.43 5.93
C VAL A 136 45.89 5.59 4.97
N PHE A 137 46.67 5.71 3.91
CA PHE A 137 46.53 6.77 2.91
C PHE A 137 45.27 6.63 2.06
N LYS A 138 44.84 5.40 1.74
CA LYS A 138 43.66 5.18 0.90
C LYS A 138 42.37 5.40 1.67
N ASN A 139 42.29 4.89 2.91
CA ASN A 139 41.12 5.03 3.76
C ASN A 139 40.89 6.47 4.20
N LEU A 140 41.95 7.26 4.42
CA LEU A 140 41.83 8.68 4.74
C LEU A 140 41.33 9.48 3.53
N ILE A 141 41.77 9.14 2.32
CA ILE A 141 41.28 9.77 1.08
C ILE A 141 39.81 9.41 0.84
N ASP A 142 39.42 8.15 1.02
CA ASP A 142 38.04 7.71 0.82
C ASP A 142 37.09 8.30 1.87
N ALA A 143 37.50 8.38 3.14
CA ALA A 143 36.73 9.01 4.21
C ALA A 143 36.60 10.53 4.05
N VAL A 144 37.67 11.22 3.63
CA VAL A 144 37.63 12.66 3.33
C VAL A 144 36.80 12.93 2.06
N THR A 145 36.82 12.03 1.07
CA THR A 145 35.99 12.15 -0.14
C THR A 145 34.50 11.92 0.17
N ALA A 146 34.18 10.96 1.05
CA ALA A 146 32.81 10.72 1.54
C ALA A 146 32.29 11.85 2.45
N TYR A 147 33.16 12.41 3.29
CA TYR A 147 32.82 13.56 4.13
C TYR A 147 32.62 14.82 3.28
N LEU A 148 33.50 15.08 2.32
CA LEU A 148 33.37 16.21 1.39
C LEU A 148 32.20 16.05 0.41
N SER A 149 31.77 14.83 0.08
CA SER A 149 30.54 14.59 -0.70
C SER A 149 29.26 14.75 0.13
N SER A 150 29.35 14.61 1.47
CA SER A 150 28.24 14.84 2.41
C SER A 150 28.03 16.31 2.77
N ILE A 151 29.04 17.16 2.55
CA ILE A 151 28.92 18.62 2.75
C ILE A 151 28.45 19.25 1.43
N GLY A 152 27.14 19.22 1.18
CA GLY A 152 26.54 20.09 0.17
C GLY A 152 25.34 19.60 -0.63
N LYS A 153 24.76 18.40 -0.37
CA LYS A 153 23.58 17.93 -1.10
C LYS A 153 22.53 17.32 -0.17
N SER A 154 21.27 17.43 -0.60
CA SER A 154 20.07 16.78 -0.06
C SER A 154 20.34 15.38 0.46
N GLY A 155 19.69 14.98 1.56
CA GLY A 155 19.80 13.64 2.14
C GLY A 155 19.49 12.50 1.14
N PRO A 156 19.61 11.23 1.57
CA PRO A 156 19.40 10.09 0.68
C PRO A 156 18.01 10.15 0.04
N THR A 157 17.89 9.70 -1.21
CA THR A 157 16.58 9.44 -1.83
C THR A 157 15.86 8.30 -1.10
N SER A 158 14.55 8.17 -1.30
CA SER A 158 13.75 7.10 -0.67
C SER A 158 14.25 5.70 -1.03
N ASP A 159 14.65 5.47 -2.28
CA ASP A 159 15.21 4.18 -2.71
C ASP A 159 16.57 3.89 -2.06
N GLU A 160 17.46 4.89 -2.03
CA GLU A 160 18.76 4.76 -1.37
C GLU A 160 18.59 4.48 0.12
N PHE A 161 17.62 5.12 0.78
CA PHE A 161 17.35 4.95 2.20
C PHE A 161 16.75 3.57 2.55
N ARG A 162 15.82 3.05 1.73
CA ARG A 162 15.28 1.69 1.90
C ARG A 162 16.34 0.60 1.68
N ALA A 163 17.32 0.85 0.81
CA ALA A 163 18.41 -0.08 0.53
C ALA A 163 19.49 -0.14 1.63
N LEU A 164 19.44 0.76 2.63
CA LEU A 164 20.40 0.76 3.74
C LEU A 164 20.15 -0.43 4.67
N ASP A 165 21.24 -0.95 5.25
CA ASP A 165 21.15 -1.79 6.44
C ASP A 165 20.42 -1.03 7.56
N TYR A 166 19.60 -1.72 8.35
CA TYR A 166 18.73 -1.09 9.34
C TYR A 166 19.50 -0.25 10.37
N THR A 167 20.70 -0.66 10.79
CA THR A 167 21.51 0.12 11.73
C THR A 167 22.01 1.43 11.09
N VAL A 168 22.36 1.38 9.81
CA VAL A 168 22.75 2.57 9.02
C VAL A 168 21.52 3.44 8.75
N GLN A 169 20.38 2.84 8.47
CA GLN A 169 19.10 3.50 8.24
C GLN A 169 18.67 4.29 9.48
N LYS A 170 18.66 3.66 10.67
CA LYS A 170 18.29 4.27 11.95
C LYS A 170 19.24 5.41 12.35
N SER A 171 20.56 5.22 12.23
CA SER A 171 21.54 6.28 12.55
C SER A 171 21.48 7.48 11.59
N THR A 172 21.29 7.20 10.30
CA THR A 172 21.06 8.25 9.27
C THR A 172 19.79 9.02 9.58
N PHE A 173 18.69 8.31 9.85
CA PHE A 173 17.40 8.91 10.16
C PHE A 173 17.43 9.72 11.45
N LYS A 174 18.10 9.24 12.50
CA LYS A 174 18.31 9.97 13.76
C LYS A 174 18.99 11.32 13.50
N THR A 175 19.98 11.36 12.61
CA THR A 175 20.65 12.61 12.21
C THR A 175 19.71 13.53 11.42
N MET A 176 18.86 12.99 10.55
CA MET A 176 17.85 13.76 9.81
C MET A 176 16.81 14.35 10.76
N ALA A 177 16.24 13.52 11.64
CA ALA A 177 15.23 13.92 12.62
C ALA A 177 15.75 14.94 13.62
N ALA A 178 17.00 14.83 14.07
CA ALA A 178 17.61 15.83 14.95
C ALA A 178 17.78 17.21 14.29
N ARG A 179 17.92 17.27 12.95
CA ARG A 179 18.08 18.53 12.20
C ARG A 179 16.73 19.16 11.84
N ASP A 180 15.81 18.35 11.33
CA ASP A 180 14.48 18.77 10.92
C ASP A 180 13.47 17.64 11.24
N PRO A 181 12.90 17.62 12.45
CA PRO A 181 12.00 16.54 12.88
C PRO A 181 10.74 16.43 12.00
N ALA A 182 10.17 17.57 11.57
CA ALA A 182 8.96 17.59 10.74
C ALA A 182 9.27 17.14 9.30
N GLY A 183 10.39 17.60 8.74
CA GLY A 183 10.88 17.12 7.45
C GLY A 183 11.25 15.64 7.47
N ALA A 184 11.83 15.15 8.56
CA ALA A 184 12.15 13.73 8.73
C ALA A 184 10.88 12.87 8.82
N TRP A 185 9.84 13.32 9.53
CA TRP A 185 8.54 12.64 9.52
C TRP A 185 7.95 12.55 8.11
N LYS A 186 7.92 13.67 7.37
CA LYS A 186 7.46 13.71 5.97
C LYS A 186 8.29 12.82 5.05
N PHE A 187 9.60 12.77 5.27
CA PHE A 187 10.49 11.89 4.51
C PHE A 187 10.18 10.42 4.78
N LEU A 188 9.95 10.05 6.05
CA LEU A 188 9.67 8.68 6.45
C LEU A 188 8.35 8.19 5.83
N THR A 189 7.28 9.00 5.92
CA THR A 189 5.97 8.67 5.31
C THR A 189 6.08 8.54 3.80
N GLY A 190 6.72 9.50 3.11
CA GLY A 190 6.95 9.42 1.66
C GLY A 190 7.88 8.28 1.22
N THR A 191 8.67 7.71 2.14
CA THR A 191 9.60 6.61 1.85
C THR A 191 9.00 5.24 2.11
N PHE A 192 8.08 5.06 3.05
CA PHE A 192 7.54 3.73 3.34
C PHE A 192 6.07 3.55 3.00
N ILE A 193 5.35 4.62 2.65
CA ILE A 193 3.99 4.52 2.09
C ILE A 193 4.11 4.57 0.58
N ILE A 194 3.96 3.40 -0.07
CA ILE A 194 4.00 3.25 -1.53
C ILE A 194 2.63 2.75 -1.98
N ASP A 195 1.97 3.48 -2.87
CA ASP A 195 0.62 3.18 -3.37
C ASP A 195 -0.39 3.00 -2.22
N GLY A 196 -0.36 3.92 -1.24
CA GLY A 196 -1.26 3.92 -0.08
C GLY A 196 -1.01 2.77 0.91
N GLN A 197 0.07 2.02 0.75
CA GLN A 197 0.39 0.85 1.59
C GLN A 197 1.74 1.02 2.28
N VAL A 198 1.78 0.62 3.56
CA VAL A 198 3.04 0.51 4.29
C VAL A 198 3.85 -0.65 3.71
N LYS A 199 5.07 -0.34 3.26
CA LYS A 199 6.09 -1.33 2.90
C LYS A 199 7.09 -1.47 4.04
N GLU A 200 7.62 -2.68 4.20
CA GLU A 200 8.61 -3.02 5.23
C GLU A 200 8.09 -2.78 6.67
N ASN A 201 8.93 -2.42 7.63
CA ASN A 201 8.52 -2.13 9.01
C ASN A 201 9.24 -0.88 9.57
N PRO A 202 8.79 0.34 9.22
CA PRO A 202 9.40 1.59 9.66
C PRO A 202 8.94 2.06 11.06
N HIS A 203 8.21 1.25 11.82
CA HIS A 203 7.64 1.62 13.13
C HIS A 203 8.68 2.23 14.08
N GLU A 204 9.82 1.57 14.22
CA GLU A 204 10.92 2.03 15.09
C GLU A 204 11.55 3.35 14.63
N LEU A 205 11.55 3.64 13.33
CA LEU A 205 12.00 4.93 12.81
C LEU A 205 10.98 6.02 13.13
N ALA A 206 9.69 5.68 13.16
CA ALA A 206 8.64 6.62 13.56
C ALA A 206 8.82 7.07 15.03
N HIS A 207 9.22 6.16 15.93
CA HIS A 207 9.62 6.52 17.31
C HIS A 207 10.74 7.56 17.33
N VAL A 208 11.78 7.37 16.50
CA VAL A 208 12.91 8.32 16.41
C VAL A 208 12.43 9.71 15.96
N ALA A 209 11.50 9.78 15.01
CA ALA A 209 10.89 11.04 14.60
C ALA A 209 10.10 11.68 15.74
N GLY A 210 9.28 10.90 16.46
CA GLY A 210 8.51 11.37 17.61
C GLY A 210 9.38 11.94 18.73
N LYS A 211 10.45 11.22 19.11
CA LYS A 211 11.42 11.68 20.13
C LYS A 211 12.06 13.01 19.74
N ALA A 212 12.43 13.16 18.46
CA ALA A 212 12.98 14.41 17.95
C ALA A 212 11.93 15.54 17.92
N LEU A 213 10.67 15.24 17.60
CA LEU A 213 9.56 16.19 17.61
C LEU A 213 9.29 16.70 19.03
N TYR A 214 9.32 15.83 20.04
CA TYR A 214 9.21 16.26 21.43
C TYR A 214 10.33 17.23 21.80
N LYS A 215 11.59 16.90 21.47
CA LYS A 215 12.72 17.80 21.76
C LYS A 215 12.59 19.17 21.09
N ALA A 216 11.94 19.23 19.93
CA ALA A 216 11.74 20.48 19.19
C ALA A 216 10.48 21.27 19.59
N LYS A 217 9.40 20.60 20.02
CA LYS A 217 8.07 21.19 20.19
C LYS A 217 7.38 20.86 21.52
N GLY A 218 8.01 20.08 22.40
CA GLY A 218 7.38 19.49 23.57
C GLY A 218 6.26 18.52 23.17
N ILE A 219 5.28 18.35 24.06
CA ILE A 219 4.14 17.44 23.85
C ILE A 219 3.26 17.82 22.65
N ASP A 220 3.27 19.09 22.23
CA ASP A 220 2.60 19.55 21.00
C ASP A 220 3.25 18.99 19.70
N GLY A 221 4.41 18.34 19.80
CA GLY A 221 5.02 17.58 18.70
C GLY A 221 4.10 16.51 18.10
N ILE A 222 3.14 15.99 18.88
CA ILE A 222 2.12 15.04 18.43
C ILE A 222 1.33 15.60 17.24
N GLY A 223 1.07 16.90 17.19
CA GLY A 223 0.30 17.53 16.10
C GLY A 223 1.01 17.55 14.74
N VAL A 224 2.27 17.13 14.66
CA VAL A 224 3.01 16.95 13.40
C VAL A 224 2.90 15.52 12.88
N CYS A 225 2.68 14.57 13.79
CA CYS A 225 2.55 13.16 13.48
C CYS A 225 1.18 12.85 12.85
N ASP A 226 1.08 11.70 12.20
CA ASP A 226 -0.18 11.09 11.79
C ASP A 226 -0.19 9.60 12.22
N PRO A 227 -1.31 8.87 12.02
CA PRO A 227 -1.45 7.46 12.41
C PRO A 227 -0.52 6.45 11.72
N ALA A 228 0.29 6.86 10.74
CA ALA A 228 1.13 5.94 9.98
C ALA A 228 2.06 5.12 10.88
N PHE A 229 2.41 3.94 10.38
CA PHE A 229 3.39 3.05 11.01
C PHE A 229 3.01 2.65 12.44
N ALA A 230 1.74 2.29 12.65
CA ALA A 230 1.20 1.94 13.96
C ALA A 230 1.52 2.97 15.04
N PHE A 231 1.34 4.27 14.74
CA PHE A 231 1.43 5.38 15.69
C PHE A 231 2.80 5.61 16.32
N GLY A 232 3.86 5.02 15.76
CA GLY A 232 5.21 5.11 16.36
C GLY A 232 5.69 6.56 16.57
N CYS A 233 5.22 7.52 15.77
CA CYS A 233 5.51 8.94 15.98
C CYS A 233 4.85 9.50 17.25
N TYR A 234 3.59 9.14 17.53
CA TYR A 234 2.93 9.51 18.78
C TYR A 234 3.65 8.89 19.98
N HIS A 235 4.04 7.62 19.88
CA HIS A 235 4.75 6.89 20.93
C HIS A 235 6.09 7.56 21.27
N GLY A 236 6.90 7.87 20.25
CA GLY A 236 8.17 8.54 20.46
C GLY A 236 8.06 9.89 21.17
N VAL A 237 6.97 10.65 20.95
CA VAL A 237 6.74 11.92 21.65
C VAL A 237 6.42 11.69 23.13
N THR A 238 5.50 10.76 23.44
CA THR A 238 5.09 10.49 24.83
C THR A 238 6.17 9.77 25.62
N GLU A 239 6.92 8.87 25.00
CA GLU A 239 8.11 8.23 25.57
C GLU A 239 9.16 9.26 25.98
N GLN A 240 9.56 10.16 25.09
CA GLN A 240 10.59 11.16 25.40
C GLN A 240 10.14 12.09 26.54
N MET A 241 8.85 12.42 26.60
CA MET A 241 8.29 13.19 27.70
C MET A 241 8.44 12.48 29.05
N LEU A 242 8.07 11.20 29.10
CA LEU A 242 8.13 10.40 30.32
C LEU A 242 9.56 10.10 30.75
N LEU A 243 10.50 9.96 29.81
CA LEU A 243 11.92 9.86 30.12
C LEU A 243 12.46 11.10 30.86
N GLU A 244 11.93 12.29 30.55
CA GLU A 244 12.38 13.54 31.16
C GLU A 244 11.60 13.93 32.43
N ARG A 245 10.32 13.56 32.50
CA ARG A 245 9.39 14.05 33.53
C ARG A 245 8.84 12.96 34.45
N GLY A 246 9.09 11.69 34.15
CA GLY A 246 8.49 10.56 34.84
C GLY A 246 6.97 10.57 34.81
N SER A 247 6.36 9.87 35.76
CA SER A 247 4.90 9.71 35.82
C SER A 247 4.11 10.98 36.11
N GLU A 248 4.76 12.07 36.55
CA GLU A 248 4.11 13.38 36.67
C GLU A 248 3.63 13.93 35.31
N GLY A 249 4.18 13.43 34.20
CA GLY A 249 3.77 13.82 32.84
C GLY A 249 2.43 13.21 32.37
N VAL A 250 1.97 12.12 32.98
CA VAL A 250 0.84 11.32 32.48
C VAL A 250 -0.46 12.12 32.29
N PRO A 251 -0.90 12.97 33.25
CA PRO A 251 -2.13 13.76 33.06
C PRO A 251 -2.04 14.78 31.93
N GLU A 252 -0.84 15.31 31.67
CA GLU A 252 -0.63 16.29 30.59
C GLU A 252 -0.70 15.61 29.21
N ILE A 253 -0.17 14.38 29.09
CA ILE A 253 -0.28 13.56 27.89
C ILE A 253 -1.76 13.34 27.56
N GLU A 254 -2.56 12.86 28.52
CA GLU A 254 -4.01 12.66 28.32
C GLU A 254 -4.71 13.93 27.85
N SER A 255 -4.49 15.04 28.56
CA SER A 255 -5.12 16.32 28.21
C SER A 255 -4.72 16.83 26.82
N THR A 256 -3.49 16.55 26.40
CA THR A 256 -2.99 16.92 25.07
C THR A 256 -3.56 16.03 23.98
N CYS A 257 -3.60 14.71 24.18
CA CYS A 257 -4.23 13.77 23.25
C CYS A 257 -5.70 14.17 23.01
N MET A 258 -6.47 14.43 24.08
CA MET A 258 -7.87 14.84 23.98
C MET A 258 -8.06 16.18 23.26
N ARG A 259 -7.13 17.12 23.46
CA ARG A 259 -7.16 18.43 22.81
C ARG A 259 -6.84 18.35 21.32
N LEU A 260 -5.85 17.53 20.94
CA LEU A 260 -5.42 17.37 19.55
C LEU A 260 -6.41 16.55 18.72
N PHE A 261 -7.12 15.61 19.37
CA PHE A 261 -8.01 14.66 18.72
C PHE A 261 -9.45 14.76 19.24
N PRO A 262 -10.10 15.94 19.15
CA PRO A 262 -11.42 16.14 19.74
C PRO A 262 -12.45 15.24 19.05
N ASN A 263 -13.06 14.34 19.83
CA ASN A 263 -14.02 13.33 19.38
C ASN A 263 -13.44 12.23 18.47
N GLU A 264 -12.12 12.05 18.43
CA GLU A 264 -11.46 10.98 17.68
C GLU A 264 -10.88 9.94 18.66
N GLU A 265 -11.75 9.11 19.23
CA GLU A 265 -11.39 8.16 20.30
C GLU A 265 -10.22 7.25 19.93
N ALA A 266 -10.19 6.75 18.69
CA ALA A 266 -9.13 5.89 18.20
C ALA A 266 -7.76 6.59 18.20
N LEU A 267 -7.70 7.88 17.84
CA LEU A 267 -6.45 8.64 17.89
C LEU A 267 -6.05 8.99 19.32
N ILE A 268 -7.02 9.26 20.20
CA ILE A 268 -6.77 9.42 21.64
C ILE A 268 -6.19 8.12 22.21
N ALA A 269 -6.78 6.97 21.87
CA ALA A 269 -6.33 5.65 22.30
C ALA A 269 -4.88 5.39 21.88
N SER A 270 -4.55 5.58 20.60
CA SER A 270 -3.19 5.39 20.09
C SER A 270 -2.18 6.37 20.69
N CYS A 271 -2.59 7.62 20.91
CA CYS A 271 -1.74 8.63 21.57
C CYS A 271 -1.41 8.22 23.01
N ILE A 272 -2.41 7.74 23.75
CA ILE A 272 -2.26 7.31 25.15
C ILE A 272 -1.52 5.97 25.24
N HIS A 273 -1.64 5.09 24.26
CA HIS A 273 -0.93 3.81 24.21
C HIS A 273 0.59 3.99 24.39
N GLY A 274 1.20 4.97 23.70
CA GLY A 274 2.63 5.28 23.85
C GLY A 274 3.07 5.67 25.27
N THR A 275 2.14 6.14 26.11
CA THR A 275 2.41 6.42 27.54
C THR A 275 2.87 5.16 28.28
N GLY A 276 2.29 4.00 27.95
CA GLY A 276 2.65 2.73 28.58
C GLY A 276 4.08 2.30 28.30
N HIS A 277 4.58 2.57 27.09
CA HIS A 277 5.97 2.32 26.71
C HIS A 277 6.91 3.13 27.58
N GLY A 278 6.70 4.45 27.62
CA GLY A 278 7.54 5.37 28.38
C GLY A 278 7.51 5.08 29.88
N LEU A 279 6.34 4.71 30.45
CA LEU A 279 6.22 4.36 31.87
C LEU A 279 6.96 3.07 32.21
N LEU A 280 6.89 2.05 31.35
CA LEU A 280 7.62 0.81 31.58
C LEU A 280 9.13 1.05 31.57
N THR A 281 9.63 1.82 30.61
CA THR A 281 11.05 2.22 30.59
C THR A 281 11.43 3.02 31.83
N TRP A 282 10.62 4.01 32.21
CA TRP A 282 10.84 4.86 33.37
C TRP A 282 10.92 4.05 34.67
N GLU A 283 10.02 3.10 34.86
CA GLU A 283 9.97 2.21 36.03
C GLU A 283 10.99 1.05 35.94
N SER A 284 12.00 1.16 35.06
CA SER A 284 13.08 0.16 34.92
C SER A 284 12.55 -1.25 34.64
N LEU A 285 11.56 -1.36 33.76
CA LEU A 285 10.85 -2.59 33.38
C LEU A 285 10.01 -3.23 34.50
N ASP A 286 9.71 -2.51 35.58
CA ASP A 286 8.76 -2.96 36.60
C ASP A 286 7.31 -2.76 36.14
N VAL A 287 6.71 -3.84 35.60
CA VAL A 287 5.33 -3.84 35.08
C VAL A 287 4.32 -3.38 36.14
N GLY A 288 4.48 -3.78 37.40
CA GLY A 288 3.53 -3.43 38.47
C GLY A 288 3.48 -1.92 38.75
N SER A 289 4.65 -1.28 38.81
CA SER A 289 4.78 0.16 39.02
C SER A 289 4.29 0.95 37.80
N ALA A 290 4.64 0.52 36.58
CA ALA A 290 4.17 1.15 35.36
C ALA A 290 2.63 1.12 35.23
N LEU A 291 1.99 -0.02 35.54
CA LEU A 291 0.54 -0.15 35.54
C LEU A 291 -0.13 0.75 36.59
N LYS A 292 0.50 0.90 37.76
CA LYS A 292 0.01 1.81 38.80
C LYS A 292 0.11 3.28 38.36
N ASP A 293 1.15 3.64 37.63
CA ASP A 293 1.31 5.01 37.12
C ASP A 293 0.32 5.33 36.00
N CYS A 294 -0.09 4.32 35.20
CA CYS A 294 -1.21 4.45 34.27
C CYS A 294 -2.53 4.83 34.98
N ASP A 295 -2.73 4.54 36.28
CA ASP A 295 -3.94 4.96 37.02
C ASP A 295 -4.05 6.47 37.22
N ALA A 296 -3.01 7.26 36.88
CA ALA A 296 -3.11 8.72 36.83
C ALA A 296 -4.04 9.22 35.70
N LEU A 297 -4.32 8.37 34.70
CA LEU A 297 -5.25 8.68 33.60
C LEU A 297 -6.72 8.59 34.05
N GLY A 298 -7.63 9.18 33.30
CA GLY A 298 -9.06 8.96 33.44
C GLY A 298 -9.44 7.49 33.15
N GLU A 299 -10.46 6.97 33.86
CA GLU A 299 -10.91 5.57 33.79
C GLU A 299 -11.10 5.06 32.35
N ARG A 300 -11.58 5.94 31.46
CA ARG A 300 -11.83 5.64 30.05
C ARG A 300 -10.56 5.29 29.25
N HIS A 301 -9.41 5.85 29.61
CA HIS A 301 -8.20 5.75 28.79
C HIS A 301 -7.10 4.86 29.38
N ARG A 302 -7.25 4.40 30.63
CA ARG A 302 -6.23 3.61 31.33
C ARG A 302 -5.87 2.30 30.62
N SER A 303 -6.85 1.62 30.03
CA SER A 303 -6.61 0.36 29.30
C SER A 303 -5.65 0.54 28.14
N TYR A 304 -5.69 1.68 27.42
CA TYR A 304 -4.74 1.96 26.35
C TYR A 304 -3.30 2.08 26.87
N CYS A 305 -3.11 2.65 28.06
CA CYS A 305 -1.80 2.71 28.71
C CYS A 305 -1.34 1.32 29.15
N TYR A 306 -2.21 0.51 29.76
CA TYR A 306 -1.88 -0.88 30.13
C TYR A 306 -1.45 -1.69 28.91
N ASP A 307 -2.17 -1.52 27.80
CA ASP A 307 -1.86 -2.13 26.51
C ASP A 307 -0.42 -1.83 26.07
N GLY A 308 -0.01 -0.56 26.13
CA GLY A 308 1.36 -0.14 25.85
C GLY A 308 2.40 -0.74 26.79
N VAL A 309 2.11 -0.82 28.10
CA VAL A 309 3.01 -1.45 29.09
C VAL A 309 3.26 -2.92 28.75
N PHE A 310 2.21 -3.70 28.49
CA PHE A 310 2.38 -5.12 28.18
C PHE A 310 3.00 -5.36 26.81
N MET A 311 2.71 -4.49 25.83
CA MET A 311 3.37 -4.54 24.53
C MET A 311 4.87 -4.36 24.68
N GLU A 312 5.30 -3.26 25.31
CA GLU A 312 6.70 -2.93 25.48
C GLU A 312 7.41 -4.02 26.31
N ASN A 313 6.78 -4.53 27.37
CA ASN A 313 7.33 -5.64 28.14
C ASN A 313 7.52 -6.92 27.30
N SER A 314 6.63 -7.21 26.35
CA SER A 314 6.75 -8.42 25.52
C SER A 314 7.95 -8.40 24.58
N PHE A 315 8.45 -7.21 24.24
CA PHE A 315 9.67 -7.02 23.47
C PHE A 315 10.89 -6.86 24.38
N SER A 316 10.75 -6.14 25.49
CA SER A 316 11.89 -5.71 26.30
C SER A 316 12.21 -6.63 27.49
N ALA A 317 11.38 -7.63 27.80
CA ALA A 317 11.67 -8.62 28.84
C ALA A 317 12.07 -9.99 28.25
N PRO A 318 12.80 -10.85 29.00
CA PRO A 318 13.05 -12.22 28.58
C PRO A 318 11.75 -12.96 28.25
N ALA A 319 11.77 -13.73 27.16
CA ALA A 319 10.62 -14.51 26.71
C ALA A 319 10.16 -15.52 27.79
N ARG A 320 8.86 -15.52 28.08
CA ARG A 320 8.21 -16.41 29.07
C ARG A 320 7.23 -17.34 28.34
N ASP A 321 7.18 -18.60 28.76
CA ASP A 321 6.26 -19.62 28.26
C ASP A 321 5.16 -19.99 29.27
N ASP A 322 5.07 -19.26 30.39
CA ASP A 322 4.10 -19.48 31.45
C ASP A 322 3.22 -18.24 31.73
N TRP A 323 2.11 -18.47 32.43
CA TRP A 323 1.12 -17.44 32.78
C TRP A 323 1.49 -16.60 34.01
N THR A 324 2.67 -16.83 34.61
CA THR A 324 3.02 -16.28 35.93
C THR A 324 2.96 -14.76 35.99
N LEU A 325 3.35 -14.08 34.90
CA LEU A 325 3.24 -12.62 34.81
C LEU A 325 1.78 -12.17 34.91
N CYS A 326 0.89 -12.73 34.08
CA CYS A 326 -0.50 -12.30 34.04
C CYS A 326 -1.29 -12.75 35.29
N GLU A 327 -0.89 -13.85 35.92
CA GLU A 327 -1.44 -14.27 37.22
C GLU A 327 -0.96 -13.40 38.39
N SER A 328 0.20 -12.74 38.25
CA SER A 328 0.77 -11.89 39.31
C SER A 328 0.14 -10.50 39.39
N VAL A 329 -0.60 -10.09 38.36
CA VAL A 329 -1.26 -8.79 38.27
C VAL A 329 -2.77 -8.91 38.50
N ASP A 330 -3.43 -7.80 38.81
CA ASP A 330 -4.88 -7.74 39.03
C ASP A 330 -5.66 -8.19 37.77
N GLU A 331 -6.81 -8.86 37.97
CA GLU A 331 -7.60 -9.44 36.86
C GLU A 331 -8.07 -8.38 35.85
N ARG A 332 -8.14 -7.11 36.26
CA ARG A 332 -8.47 -6.00 35.35
C ARG A 332 -7.48 -5.82 34.19
N TYR A 333 -6.30 -6.42 34.26
CA TYR A 333 -5.25 -6.34 33.23
C TYR A 333 -5.17 -7.59 32.34
N ASP A 334 -6.03 -8.59 32.58
CA ASP A 334 -5.92 -9.90 31.96
C ASP A 334 -5.94 -9.83 30.43
N ALA A 335 -6.84 -9.02 29.87
CA ALA A 335 -7.01 -8.92 28.42
C ALA A 335 -5.74 -8.37 27.75
N GLU A 336 -5.22 -7.25 28.24
CA GLU A 336 -4.02 -6.60 27.71
C GLU A 336 -2.76 -7.45 27.96
N CYS A 337 -2.61 -8.05 29.13
CA CYS A 337 -1.47 -8.92 29.44
C CYS A 337 -1.42 -10.14 28.51
N ALA A 338 -2.55 -10.85 28.37
CA ALA A 338 -2.60 -12.05 27.56
C ALA A 338 -2.46 -11.77 26.06
N LYS A 339 -2.92 -10.59 25.59
CA LYS A 339 -2.72 -10.16 24.21
C LYS A 339 -1.24 -10.19 23.79
N TYR A 340 -0.34 -9.85 24.71
CA TYR A 340 1.09 -9.82 24.45
C TYR A 340 1.86 -11.05 24.98
N HIS A 341 1.27 -11.85 25.87
CA HIS A 341 1.81 -13.14 26.30
C HIS A 341 2.18 -14.04 25.11
N VAL A 342 1.37 -14.01 24.05
CA VAL A 342 1.55 -14.83 22.84
C VAL A 342 2.92 -14.64 22.17
N TYR A 343 3.52 -13.45 22.24
CA TYR A 343 4.83 -13.16 21.62
C TYR A 343 5.99 -13.76 22.43
N GLY A 344 5.92 -13.66 23.76
CA GLY A 344 6.89 -14.29 24.65
C GLY A 344 6.86 -15.82 24.51
N MET A 345 5.66 -16.39 24.49
CA MET A 345 5.47 -17.82 24.25
C MET A 345 5.97 -18.23 22.87
N GLY A 346 5.58 -17.49 21.82
CA GLY A 346 5.99 -17.75 20.44
C GLY A 346 7.50 -17.88 20.30
N ALA A 347 8.25 -16.96 20.91
CA ALA A 347 9.71 -17.03 20.93
C ALA A 347 10.27 -18.32 21.58
N ARG A 348 9.59 -18.89 22.58
CA ARG A 348 10.01 -20.11 23.29
C ARG A 348 9.69 -21.39 22.52
N VAL A 349 8.55 -21.40 21.83
CA VAL A 349 8.08 -22.57 21.05
C VAL A 349 8.50 -22.52 19.59
N GLY A 350 9.39 -21.61 19.21
CA GLY A 350 9.87 -21.46 17.83
C GLY A 350 8.77 -21.00 16.86
N TRP A 351 7.81 -20.22 17.36
CA TRP A 351 6.70 -19.63 16.60
C TRP A 351 5.75 -20.65 15.95
N ASP A 352 5.66 -21.86 16.50
CA ASP A 352 4.69 -22.87 16.08
C ASP A 352 3.25 -22.45 16.45
N PRO A 353 2.36 -22.18 15.48
CA PRO A 353 1.00 -21.74 15.76
C PRO A 353 0.17 -22.78 16.53
N SER A 354 0.51 -24.06 16.42
CA SER A 354 -0.21 -25.12 17.16
C SER A 354 0.13 -25.09 18.65
N ALA A 355 1.41 -24.98 19.00
CA ALA A 355 1.85 -24.80 20.38
C ALA A 355 1.33 -23.49 20.98
N MET A 356 1.34 -22.40 20.20
CA MET A 356 0.80 -21.11 20.65
C MET A 356 -0.69 -21.19 20.95
N ALA A 357 -1.49 -21.77 20.05
CA ALA A 357 -2.92 -21.95 20.27
C ALA A 357 -3.21 -22.88 21.46
N ALA A 358 -2.43 -23.95 21.65
CA ALA A 358 -2.61 -24.89 22.76
C ALA A 358 -2.42 -24.20 24.13
N SER A 359 -1.41 -23.36 24.28
CA SER A 359 -1.23 -22.59 25.52
C SER A 359 -2.36 -21.59 25.76
N CYS A 360 -2.88 -20.94 24.71
CA CYS A 360 -4.07 -20.09 24.86
C CYS A 360 -5.27 -20.87 25.40
N GLU A 361 -5.46 -22.14 24.99
CA GLU A 361 -6.52 -23.00 25.56
C GLU A 361 -6.26 -23.38 27.03
N GLU A 362 -5.01 -23.40 27.47
CA GLU A 362 -4.61 -23.71 28.85
C GLU A 362 -4.64 -22.48 29.79
N ALA A 363 -5.04 -21.31 29.28
CA ALA A 363 -5.08 -20.08 30.06
C ALA A 363 -5.97 -20.23 31.32
N PRO A 364 -5.51 -19.79 32.50
CA PRO A 364 -6.17 -20.10 33.77
C PRO A 364 -7.51 -19.36 33.98
N ARG A 365 -7.78 -18.31 33.19
CA ARG A 365 -8.99 -17.49 33.25
C ARG A 365 -9.50 -17.20 31.85
N GLN A 366 -10.82 -17.01 31.72
CA GLN A 366 -11.46 -16.73 30.42
C GLN A 366 -10.92 -15.43 29.77
N ALA A 367 -10.73 -14.36 30.55
CA ALA A 367 -10.21 -13.10 30.02
C ALA A 367 -8.79 -13.25 29.46
N LEU A 368 -7.93 -14.05 30.11
CA LEU A 368 -6.60 -14.39 29.60
C LEU A 368 -6.69 -15.21 28.32
N ARG A 369 -7.60 -16.18 28.27
CA ARG A 369 -7.83 -17.00 27.09
C ARG A 369 -8.23 -16.14 25.88
N ASP A 370 -9.21 -15.25 26.05
CA ASP A 370 -9.72 -14.39 24.97
C ASP A 370 -8.66 -13.38 24.52
N GLY A 371 -7.91 -12.80 25.46
CA GLY A 371 -6.77 -11.93 25.17
C GLY A 371 -5.66 -12.66 24.40
N CYS A 372 -5.35 -13.89 24.77
CA CYS A 372 -4.34 -14.71 24.07
C CYS A 372 -4.72 -14.98 22.61
N PHE A 373 -5.97 -15.36 22.36
CA PHE A 373 -6.45 -15.56 20.98
C PHE A 373 -6.52 -14.24 20.19
N THR A 374 -6.80 -13.12 20.84
CA THR A 374 -6.69 -11.78 20.23
C THR A 374 -5.25 -11.52 19.78
N GLY A 375 -4.29 -11.76 20.68
CA GLY A 375 -2.85 -11.67 20.38
C GLY A 375 -2.43 -12.60 19.25
N LEU A 376 -2.89 -13.85 19.25
CA LEU A 376 -2.60 -14.83 18.19
C LEU A 376 -3.13 -14.35 16.84
N GLY A 377 -4.30 -13.72 16.81
CA GLY A 377 -4.84 -13.08 15.61
C GLY A 377 -3.95 -11.96 15.09
N PHE A 378 -3.50 -11.06 15.98
CA PHE A 378 -2.58 -9.98 15.61
C PHE A 378 -1.25 -10.51 15.08
N TYR A 379 -0.65 -11.46 15.79
CA TYR A 379 0.55 -12.15 15.35
C TYR A 379 0.35 -12.80 13.97
N SER A 380 -0.76 -13.50 13.76
CA SER A 380 -1.05 -14.20 12.50
C SER A 380 -1.15 -13.23 11.33
N ALA A 381 -1.82 -12.09 11.52
CA ALA A 381 -1.90 -11.03 10.52
C ALA A 381 -0.52 -10.45 10.19
N ASN A 382 0.30 -10.20 11.22
CA ASN A 382 1.66 -9.67 11.07
C ASN A 382 2.61 -10.66 10.37
N ALA A 383 2.66 -11.91 10.85
CA ALA A 383 3.51 -12.97 10.30
C ALA A 383 3.16 -13.29 8.84
N ALA A 384 1.87 -13.26 8.50
CA ALA A 384 1.38 -13.49 7.14
C ALA A 384 1.40 -12.22 6.26
N ARG A 385 1.76 -11.05 6.79
CA ARG A 385 1.69 -9.75 6.11
C ARG A 385 0.32 -9.50 5.45
N GLY A 386 -0.75 -9.87 6.15
CA GLY A 386 -2.12 -9.75 5.65
C GLY A 386 -2.53 -10.79 4.59
N ASP A 387 -1.77 -11.88 4.40
CA ASP A 387 -2.20 -12.99 3.53
C ASP A 387 -3.32 -13.82 4.18
N PHE A 388 -4.43 -13.97 3.46
CA PHE A 388 -5.61 -14.69 3.92
C PHE A 388 -5.31 -16.16 4.30
N ASN A 389 -4.53 -16.88 3.48
CA ASN A 389 -4.25 -18.29 3.73
C ASN A 389 -3.32 -18.47 4.93
N GLY A 390 -2.29 -17.63 5.05
CA GLY A 390 -1.39 -17.62 6.21
C GLY A 390 -2.15 -17.39 7.52
N ILE A 391 -3.06 -16.42 7.54
CA ILE A 391 -3.88 -16.10 8.72
C ILE A 391 -4.83 -17.26 9.07
N THR A 392 -5.57 -17.77 8.09
CA THR A 392 -6.54 -18.86 8.32
C THR A 392 -5.87 -20.16 8.73
N ASN A 393 -4.66 -20.45 8.22
CA ASN A 393 -3.88 -21.60 8.65
C ASN A 393 -3.42 -21.48 10.10
N ALA A 394 -2.91 -20.31 10.50
CA ALA A 394 -2.46 -20.07 11.87
C ALA A 394 -3.63 -20.05 12.87
N CYS A 395 -4.69 -19.30 12.61
CA CYS A 395 -5.88 -19.30 13.46
C CYS A 395 -6.63 -20.64 13.45
N GLY A 396 -6.49 -21.42 12.38
CA GLY A 396 -7.09 -22.75 12.24
C GLY A 396 -6.50 -23.82 13.16
N THR A 397 -5.37 -23.54 13.85
CA THR A 397 -4.79 -24.46 14.85
C THR A 397 -5.50 -24.41 16.20
N ALA A 398 -6.35 -23.41 16.43
CA ALA A 398 -7.19 -23.32 17.62
C ALA A 398 -8.14 -24.52 17.71
N GLN A 399 -8.18 -25.17 18.87
CA GLN A 399 -8.99 -26.37 19.09
C GLN A 399 -10.47 -26.04 19.31
N SER A 400 -10.74 -24.87 19.88
CA SER A 400 -12.07 -24.34 20.09
C SER A 400 -12.54 -23.44 18.94
N GLU A 401 -13.84 -23.51 18.64
CA GLU A 401 -14.45 -22.58 17.68
C GLU A 401 -14.42 -21.14 18.17
N ASP A 402 -14.54 -20.94 19.48
CA ASP A 402 -14.46 -19.63 20.12
C ASP A 402 -13.06 -19.00 19.97
N GLY A 403 -11.99 -19.75 20.25
CA GLY A 403 -10.62 -19.28 20.06
C GLY A 403 -10.29 -19.01 18.60
N LYS A 404 -10.73 -19.90 17.70
CA LYS A 404 -10.60 -19.71 16.25
C LYS A 404 -11.29 -18.43 15.78
N SER A 405 -12.53 -18.20 16.20
CA SER A 405 -13.29 -17.02 15.78
C SER A 405 -12.73 -15.71 16.35
N THR A 406 -12.23 -15.73 17.59
CA THR A 406 -11.54 -14.59 18.21
C THR A 406 -10.24 -14.27 17.48
N CYS A 407 -9.45 -15.29 17.12
CA CYS A 407 -8.22 -15.13 16.34
C CYS A 407 -8.51 -14.53 14.96
N ILE A 408 -9.47 -15.09 14.21
CA ILE A 408 -9.83 -14.59 12.86
C ILE A 408 -10.38 -13.17 12.92
N THR A 409 -11.25 -12.85 13.88
CA THR A 409 -11.84 -11.51 14.03
C THR A 409 -10.76 -10.49 14.36
N SER A 410 -9.84 -10.83 15.26
CA SER A 410 -8.73 -9.94 15.64
C SER A 410 -7.73 -9.78 14.51
N ALA A 411 -7.43 -10.83 13.74
CA ALA A 411 -6.61 -10.74 12.54
C ALA A 411 -7.27 -9.85 11.47
N ALA A 412 -8.60 -9.93 11.28
CA ALA A 412 -9.33 -9.07 10.34
C ALA A 412 -9.25 -7.58 10.73
N VAL A 413 -9.29 -7.27 12.03
CA VAL A 413 -9.03 -5.91 12.54
C VAL A 413 -7.58 -5.50 12.29
N GLU A 414 -6.63 -6.38 12.59
CA GLU A 414 -5.20 -6.07 12.48
C GLU A 414 -4.77 -5.80 11.04
N VAL A 415 -5.31 -6.51 10.04
CA VAL A 415 -4.97 -6.24 8.64
C VAL A 415 -5.41 -4.84 8.19
N ILE A 416 -6.51 -4.32 8.74
CA ILE A 416 -6.95 -2.93 8.51
C ILE A 416 -6.03 -1.96 9.23
N PHE A 417 -5.73 -2.25 10.50
CA PHE A 417 -4.93 -1.41 11.37
C PHE A 417 -3.53 -1.17 10.82
N GLN A 418 -2.90 -2.23 10.29
CA GLN A 418 -1.56 -2.23 9.68
C GLN A 418 -1.53 -1.80 8.21
N GLU A 419 -2.70 -1.61 7.58
CA GLU A 419 -2.84 -1.20 6.17
C GLU A 419 -2.08 -2.12 5.19
N TYR A 420 -2.13 -3.44 5.41
CA TYR A 420 -1.48 -4.40 4.52
C TYR A 420 -2.04 -4.34 3.09
N ALA A 421 -1.24 -4.79 2.13
CA ALA A 421 -1.66 -4.84 0.74
C ALA A 421 -2.92 -5.69 0.56
N GLY A 422 -3.96 -5.10 -0.04
CA GLY A 422 -5.24 -5.80 -0.25
C GLY A 422 -6.08 -6.01 1.01
N TRP A 423 -5.78 -5.30 2.10
CA TRP A 423 -6.52 -5.41 3.37
C TRP A 423 -8.05 -5.33 3.24
N PRO A 424 -8.68 -4.53 2.33
CA PRO A 424 -10.14 -4.49 2.27
C PRO A 424 -10.73 -5.85 1.89
N ALA A 425 -10.13 -6.51 0.90
CA ALA A 425 -10.55 -7.84 0.47
C ALA A 425 -10.21 -8.88 1.53
N THR A 426 -9.00 -8.86 2.09
CA THR A 426 -8.60 -9.84 3.10
C THR A 426 -9.47 -9.75 4.36
N SER A 427 -9.73 -8.55 4.89
CA SER A 427 -10.57 -8.36 6.07
C SER A 427 -11.99 -8.91 5.85
N VAL A 428 -12.61 -8.60 4.70
CA VAL A 428 -13.95 -9.09 4.36
C VAL A 428 -13.95 -10.61 4.21
N ASN A 429 -12.93 -11.18 3.56
CA ASN A 429 -12.81 -12.63 3.39
C ASN A 429 -12.59 -13.35 4.72
N LEU A 430 -11.78 -12.80 5.63
CA LEU A 430 -11.57 -13.33 6.98
C LEU A 430 -12.89 -13.37 7.75
N CYS A 431 -13.63 -12.26 7.80
CA CYS A 431 -14.96 -12.25 8.42
C CYS A 431 -15.93 -13.22 7.71
N GLY A 432 -15.85 -13.34 6.39
CA GLY A 432 -16.65 -14.26 5.58
C GLY A 432 -16.36 -15.75 5.84
N SER A 433 -15.21 -16.09 6.42
CA SER A 433 -14.86 -17.46 6.80
C SER A 433 -15.53 -17.93 8.10
N LEU A 434 -16.15 -17.01 8.84
CA LEU A 434 -16.84 -17.29 10.10
C LEU A 434 -18.31 -17.71 9.87
N ALA A 435 -18.88 -18.38 10.87
CA ALA A 435 -20.32 -18.67 10.90
C ALA A 435 -21.15 -17.36 10.88
N GLU A 436 -22.35 -17.40 10.29
CA GLU A 436 -23.14 -16.19 9.95
C GLU A 436 -23.35 -15.20 11.12
N GLY A 437 -23.54 -15.69 12.35
CA GLY A 437 -23.66 -14.84 13.54
C GLY A 437 -22.38 -14.07 13.87
N LEU A 438 -21.23 -14.75 13.83
CA LEU A 438 -19.90 -14.20 14.13
C LEU A 438 -19.36 -13.35 12.97
N LYS A 439 -19.70 -13.69 11.73
CA LYS A 439 -19.40 -12.92 10.54
C LYS A 439 -19.95 -11.49 10.64
N ASN A 440 -21.20 -11.32 11.06
CA ASN A 440 -21.81 -9.99 11.19
C ASN A 440 -21.15 -9.17 12.30
N GLU A 441 -20.77 -9.79 13.41
CA GLU A 441 -20.02 -9.11 14.47
C GLU A 441 -18.62 -8.69 13.99
N CYS A 442 -17.90 -9.57 13.29
CA CYS A 442 -16.60 -9.27 12.69
C CYS A 442 -16.70 -8.12 11.68
N LEU A 443 -17.70 -8.15 10.79
CA LEU A 443 -17.95 -7.08 9.82
C LEU A 443 -18.29 -5.74 10.51
N ALA A 444 -19.07 -5.76 11.59
CA ALA A 444 -19.37 -4.55 12.36
C ALA A 444 -18.12 -3.96 13.01
N ARG A 445 -17.29 -4.80 13.65
CA ARG A 445 -16.03 -4.37 14.28
C ARG A 445 -15.05 -3.82 13.25
N THR A 446 -14.85 -4.52 12.14
CA THR A 446 -13.94 -4.09 11.06
C THR A 446 -14.42 -2.79 10.39
N THR A 447 -15.73 -2.64 10.17
CA THR A 447 -16.31 -1.38 9.67
C THR A 447 -16.08 -0.21 10.62
N ALA A 448 -16.23 -0.42 11.94
CA ALA A 448 -15.94 0.60 12.93
C ALA A 448 -14.47 1.03 12.89
N ILE A 449 -13.53 0.08 12.82
CA ILE A 449 -12.09 0.36 12.71
C ILE A 449 -11.77 1.18 11.45
N VAL A 450 -12.36 0.83 10.30
CA VAL A 450 -12.21 1.60 9.05
C VAL A 450 -12.67 3.04 9.24
N ALA A 451 -13.82 3.25 9.88
CA ALA A 451 -14.35 4.59 10.13
C ALA A 451 -13.51 5.38 11.15
N ASP A 452 -13.17 4.76 12.28
CA ASP A 452 -12.50 5.40 13.41
C ASP A 452 -11.08 5.85 13.06
N TYR A 453 -10.35 5.05 12.27
CA TYR A 453 -9.02 5.39 11.78
C TYR A 453 -9.02 6.03 10.39
N LYS A 454 -10.21 6.32 9.84
CA LYS A 454 -10.38 6.91 8.49
C LYS A 454 -9.62 6.12 7.42
N ARG A 455 -9.55 4.80 7.54
CA ARG A 455 -8.88 3.92 6.56
C ARG A 455 -9.70 3.83 5.29
N GLY A 456 -9.09 3.93 4.12
CA GLY A 456 -9.81 3.92 2.83
C GLY A 456 -10.71 5.14 2.57
N VAL A 457 -10.86 6.04 3.55
CA VAL A 457 -11.41 7.38 3.37
C VAL A 457 -10.27 8.35 3.60
N THR A 458 -9.44 8.53 2.57
CA THR A 458 -8.60 9.71 2.56
C THR A 458 -9.54 10.91 2.55
N ASN A 459 -9.54 11.65 3.65
CA ASN A 459 -10.14 12.98 3.69
C ASN A 459 -9.33 13.79 2.68
N THR A 460 -9.81 13.83 1.44
CA THR A 460 -9.11 14.40 0.29
C THR A 460 -9.85 15.66 -0.10
N PRO A 461 -9.40 16.83 0.39
CA PRO A 461 -10.05 18.10 0.11
C PRO A 461 -10.25 18.33 -1.40
N GLU A 462 -9.36 17.79 -2.23
CA GLU A 462 -9.47 17.83 -3.69
C GLU A 462 -10.69 17.05 -4.20
N ILE A 463 -10.96 15.85 -3.70
CA ILE A 463 -12.10 15.01 -4.10
C ILE A 463 -13.43 15.65 -3.66
N ASP A 464 -13.49 16.19 -2.44
CA ASP A 464 -14.69 16.89 -1.97
C ASP A 464 -14.97 18.15 -2.81
N ARG A 465 -13.92 18.88 -3.20
CA ARG A 465 -14.03 20.00 -4.13
C ARG A 465 -14.49 19.55 -5.51
N ILE A 466 -13.91 18.48 -6.07
CA ILE A 466 -14.32 17.91 -7.36
C ILE A 466 -15.81 17.55 -7.36
N LYS A 467 -16.31 16.91 -6.30
CA LYS A 467 -17.73 16.56 -6.13
C LYS A 467 -18.66 17.77 -6.08
N SER A 468 -18.18 18.89 -5.57
CA SER A 468 -18.95 20.15 -5.50
C SER A 468 -18.95 20.94 -6.81
N MET A 469 -18.11 20.56 -7.77
CA MET A 469 -17.92 21.25 -9.04
C MET A 469 -18.68 20.56 -10.17
N THR A 470 -19.07 21.34 -11.18
CA THR A 470 -19.71 20.84 -12.42
C THR A 470 -18.87 21.11 -13.66
N ASN A 471 -17.92 22.04 -13.61
CA ASN A 471 -17.02 22.36 -14.72
C ASN A 471 -15.84 21.37 -14.76
N LEU A 472 -15.71 20.64 -15.87
CA LEU A 472 -14.69 19.60 -16.04
C LEU A 472 -13.26 20.16 -16.07
N GLU A 473 -13.03 21.32 -16.67
CA GLU A 473 -11.70 21.96 -16.72
C GLU A 473 -11.22 22.34 -15.31
N GLU A 474 -12.11 22.88 -14.48
CA GLU A 474 -11.82 23.18 -13.08
C GLU A 474 -11.60 21.91 -12.26
N GLN A 475 -12.45 20.88 -12.45
CA GLN A 475 -12.24 19.57 -11.83
C GLN A 475 -10.88 18.99 -12.18
N GLY A 476 -10.47 19.08 -13.45
CA GLY A 476 -9.16 18.62 -13.92
C GLY A 476 -8.00 19.32 -13.22
N LYS A 477 -8.08 20.64 -13.02
CA LYS A 477 -7.06 21.40 -12.26
C LYS A 477 -6.95 20.93 -10.81
N ILE A 478 -8.08 20.63 -10.16
CA ILE A 478 -8.08 20.13 -8.79
C ILE A 478 -7.58 18.69 -8.73
N TYR A 479 -7.92 17.88 -9.73
CA TYR A 479 -7.46 16.50 -9.79
C TYR A 479 -5.96 16.41 -10.08
N LEU A 480 -5.41 17.32 -10.89
CA LEU A 480 -3.97 17.47 -11.06
C LEU A 480 -3.26 17.82 -9.75
N GLN A 481 -3.84 18.70 -8.92
CA GLN A 481 -3.31 18.99 -7.57
C GLN A 481 -3.25 17.72 -6.71
N LEU A 482 -4.28 16.87 -6.80
CA LEU A 482 -4.28 15.59 -6.11
C LEU A 482 -3.17 14.68 -6.63
N ILE A 483 -3.05 14.51 -7.95
CA ILE A 483 -2.02 13.69 -8.60
C ILE A 483 -0.61 14.15 -8.19
N GLU A 484 -0.36 15.45 -8.16
CA GLU A 484 0.94 16.00 -7.72
C GLU A 484 1.21 15.78 -6.23
N ARG A 485 0.16 15.72 -5.39
CA ARG A 485 0.28 15.54 -3.94
C ARG A 485 0.51 14.08 -3.54
N VAL A 486 -0.25 13.15 -4.13
CA VAL A 486 -0.27 11.73 -3.70
C VAL A 486 0.31 10.76 -4.72
N GLY A 487 0.58 11.23 -5.94
CA GLY A 487 1.02 10.40 -7.06
C GLY A 487 -0.14 9.89 -7.92
N PRO A 488 0.13 9.48 -9.18
CA PRO A 488 -0.90 9.13 -10.16
C PRO A 488 -1.64 7.82 -9.87
N VAL A 489 -0.99 6.85 -9.23
CA VAL A 489 -1.62 5.58 -8.85
C VAL A 489 -2.63 5.83 -7.74
N GLU A 490 -2.19 6.45 -6.64
CA GLU A 490 -3.04 6.74 -5.48
C GLU A 490 -4.18 7.71 -5.84
N ALA A 491 -3.95 8.71 -6.68
CA ALA A 491 -5.01 9.61 -7.14
C ALA A 491 -6.15 8.87 -7.86
N GLN A 492 -5.82 7.86 -8.69
CA GLN A 492 -6.82 7.01 -9.34
C GLN A 492 -7.60 6.16 -8.33
N GLU A 493 -6.94 5.58 -7.33
CA GLU A 493 -7.61 4.82 -6.27
C GLU A 493 -8.58 5.73 -5.49
N GLN A 494 -8.15 6.94 -5.12
CA GLN A 494 -9.00 7.91 -4.43
C GLN A 494 -10.17 8.37 -5.29
N LEU A 495 -9.97 8.62 -6.59
CA LEU A 495 -11.06 8.99 -7.49
C LEU A 495 -12.07 7.83 -7.63
N PHE A 496 -11.58 6.60 -7.81
CA PHE A 496 -12.41 5.41 -7.95
C PHE A 496 -13.26 5.14 -6.70
N HIS A 497 -12.67 5.26 -5.51
CA HIS A 497 -13.37 5.04 -4.24
C HIS A 497 -14.14 6.26 -3.72
N SER A 498 -14.08 7.40 -4.41
CA SER A 498 -14.76 8.63 -3.99
C SER A 498 -16.29 8.53 -3.99
N GLY A 499 -16.88 7.58 -4.72
CA GLY A 499 -18.32 7.51 -4.95
C GLY A 499 -18.82 8.47 -6.04
N LEU A 500 -17.92 9.09 -6.82
CA LEU A 500 -18.30 9.77 -8.06
C LEU A 500 -18.98 8.77 -9.02
N PRO A 501 -20.04 9.19 -9.73
CA PRO A 501 -20.77 8.29 -10.60
C PRO A 501 -19.94 7.92 -11.83
N PHE A 502 -20.11 6.71 -12.35
CA PHE A 502 -19.50 6.25 -13.61
C PHE A 502 -20.21 6.91 -14.79
N THR A 503 -19.81 8.15 -15.07
CA THR A 503 -20.35 8.99 -16.15
C THR A 503 -19.26 9.35 -17.14
N GLY A 504 -19.65 9.81 -18.32
CA GLY A 504 -18.70 10.37 -19.30
C GLY A 504 -17.86 11.52 -18.72
N GLN A 505 -18.41 12.30 -17.77
CA GLN A 505 -17.66 13.37 -17.11
C GLN A 505 -16.56 12.82 -16.20
N THR A 506 -16.84 11.83 -15.36
CA THR A 506 -15.83 11.21 -14.49
C THR A 506 -14.78 10.46 -15.30
N HIS A 507 -15.19 9.82 -16.41
CA HIS A 507 -14.30 9.21 -17.39
C HIS A 507 -13.32 10.24 -17.96
N LEU A 508 -13.82 11.37 -18.45
CA LEU A 508 -13.00 12.46 -18.99
C LEU A 508 -12.08 13.06 -17.93
N LEU A 509 -12.57 13.23 -16.69
CA LEU A 509 -11.74 13.73 -15.60
C LEU A 509 -10.52 12.84 -15.36
N ASN A 510 -10.66 11.52 -15.52
CA ASN A 510 -9.57 10.59 -15.31
C ASN A 510 -8.54 10.54 -16.48
N HIS A 511 -8.81 11.22 -17.60
CA HIS A 511 -7.80 11.42 -18.66
C HIS A 511 -6.59 12.21 -18.16
N VAL A 512 -6.80 13.14 -17.23
CA VAL A 512 -5.76 13.99 -16.63
C VAL A 512 -4.59 13.17 -16.06
N VAL A 513 -4.87 11.97 -15.52
CA VAL A 513 -3.82 11.08 -15.03
C VAL A 513 -2.97 10.53 -16.17
N GLY A 514 -3.61 10.12 -17.27
CA GLY A 514 -2.95 9.61 -18.46
C GLY A 514 -2.05 10.65 -19.11
N GLU A 515 -2.57 11.87 -19.29
CA GLU A 515 -1.83 13.03 -19.80
C GLU A 515 -0.60 13.30 -18.94
N TYR A 516 -0.79 13.43 -17.61
CA TYR A 516 0.29 13.61 -16.66
C TYR A 516 1.35 12.51 -16.75
N LEU A 517 0.94 11.25 -16.84
CA LEU A 517 1.84 10.11 -16.92
C LEU A 517 2.69 10.12 -18.18
N TYR A 518 2.10 10.44 -19.34
CA TYR A 518 2.85 10.51 -20.59
C TYR A 518 3.84 11.68 -20.57
N GLU A 519 3.40 12.87 -20.14
CA GLU A 519 4.27 14.04 -20.05
C GLU A 519 5.48 13.81 -19.13
N LYS A 520 5.28 13.10 -18.00
CA LYS A 520 6.35 12.87 -17.01
C LYS A 520 7.24 11.69 -17.32
N HIS A 521 6.68 10.61 -17.88
CA HIS A 521 7.36 9.33 -17.96
C HIS A 521 7.46 8.77 -19.39
N GLY A 522 6.92 9.45 -20.39
CA GLY A 522 6.84 8.92 -21.75
C GLY A 522 6.07 7.61 -21.81
N ALA A 523 6.41 6.74 -22.78
CA ALA A 523 5.74 5.45 -22.95
C ALA A 523 5.78 4.56 -21.69
N GLN A 524 6.83 4.65 -20.88
CA GLN A 524 6.98 3.86 -19.65
C GLN A 524 5.95 4.23 -18.57
N GLY A 525 5.29 5.40 -18.68
CA GLY A 525 4.25 5.82 -17.75
C GLY A 525 2.97 4.97 -17.79
N LEU A 526 2.76 4.20 -18.88
CA LEU A 526 1.53 3.43 -19.10
C LEU A 526 1.27 2.39 -17.99
N VAL A 527 2.33 1.86 -17.37
CA VAL A 527 2.24 0.88 -16.26
C VAL A 527 1.46 1.41 -15.05
N TYR A 528 1.40 2.73 -14.88
CA TYR A 528 0.73 3.36 -13.75
C TYR A 528 -0.77 3.61 -14.00
N CYS A 529 -1.28 3.35 -15.21
CA CYS A 529 -2.71 3.46 -15.49
C CYS A 529 -3.51 2.29 -14.89
N LYS A 530 -4.71 2.60 -14.41
CA LYS A 530 -5.71 1.62 -13.97
C LYS A 530 -6.83 1.52 -14.99
N GLU A 531 -7.49 0.36 -15.06
CA GLU A 531 -8.66 0.13 -15.92
C GLU A 531 -9.96 0.76 -15.34
N TYR A 532 -9.82 1.76 -14.48
CA TYR A 532 -10.94 2.47 -13.87
C TYR A 532 -11.63 3.39 -14.87
N PHE A 533 -12.95 3.56 -14.69
CA PHE A 533 -13.80 4.37 -15.55
C PHE A 533 -13.54 4.08 -17.03
N LEU A 534 -13.79 2.83 -17.46
CA LEU A 534 -13.59 2.37 -18.85
C LEU A 534 -12.19 2.65 -19.39
N ALA A 535 -11.15 2.32 -18.61
CA ALA A 535 -9.75 2.49 -19.02
C ALA A 535 -9.38 3.93 -19.43
N SER A 536 -10.11 4.92 -18.92
CA SER A 536 -9.94 6.36 -19.18
C SER A 536 -8.50 6.89 -19.04
N CYS A 537 -7.68 6.34 -18.13
CA CYS A 537 -6.28 6.74 -18.02
C CYS A 537 -5.49 6.45 -19.30
N TYR A 538 -5.70 5.27 -19.91
CA TYR A 538 -5.05 4.90 -21.15
C TYR A 538 -5.49 5.80 -22.31
N HIS A 539 -6.72 6.31 -22.29
CA HIS A 539 -7.19 7.28 -23.27
C HIS A 539 -6.39 8.58 -23.20
N GLY A 540 -6.40 9.26 -22.06
CA GLY A 540 -5.65 10.51 -21.88
C GLY A 540 -4.17 10.34 -22.26
N PHE A 541 -3.58 9.22 -21.85
CA PHE A 541 -2.17 8.88 -22.15
C PHE A 541 -1.89 8.78 -23.65
N VAL A 542 -2.69 8.00 -24.39
CA VAL A 542 -2.46 7.74 -25.82
C VAL A 542 -2.78 8.97 -26.66
N ILE A 543 -3.84 9.71 -26.31
CA ILE A 543 -4.20 10.94 -27.03
C ILE A 543 -3.10 11.99 -26.86
N ASP A 544 -2.59 12.18 -25.64
CA ASP A 544 -1.48 13.10 -25.39
C ASP A 544 -0.21 12.68 -26.16
N ALA A 545 0.08 11.37 -26.19
CA ALA A 545 1.17 10.82 -27.00
C ALA A 545 1.04 11.13 -28.50
N ILE A 546 -0.16 11.05 -29.07
CA ILE A 546 -0.43 11.45 -30.46
C ILE A 546 -0.17 12.95 -30.63
N GLY A 547 -0.57 13.79 -29.66
CA GLY A 547 -0.29 15.22 -29.63
C GLY A 547 1.20 15.55 -29.76
N PHE A 548 2.08 14.75 -29.15
CA PHE A 548 3.53 14.96 -29.18
C PHE A 548 4.24 14.29 -30.37
N LYS A 549 3.80 13.11 -30.78
CA LYS A 549 4.56 12.24 -31.72
C LYS A 549 3.84 11.94 -33.03
N GLY A 550 2.55 12.23 -33.12
CA GLY A 550 1.70 11.77 -34.22
C GLY A 550 1.72 10.24 -34.34
N ILE A 551 1.44 9.74 -35.55
CA ILE A 551 1.39 8.29 -35.81
C ILE A 551 2.74 7.59 -35.61
N ASP A 552 3.86 8.29 -35.81
CA ASP A 552 5.19 7.67 -35.74
C ASP A 552 5.60 7.26 -34.32
N GLY A 553 4.95 7.82 -33.28
CA GLY A 553 5.12 7.36 -31.90
C GLY A 553 4.25 6.17 -31.50
N MET A 554 3.25 5.81 -32.31
CA MET A 554 2.22 4.85 -31.90
C MET A 554 2.69 3.40 -31.90
N ASP A 555 3.78 3.10 -32.61
CA ASP A 555 4.41 1.77 -32.60
C ASP A 555 4.96 1.44 -31.21
N GLU A 556 5.63 2.41 -30.57
CA GLU A 556 6.15 2.28 -29.20
C GLU A 556 5.01 2.15 -28.18
N ILE A 557 3.98 2.98 -28.31
CA ILE A 557 2.83 2.99 -27.40
C ILE A 557 2.06 1.67 -27.49
N MET A 558 1.77 1.17 -28.69
CA MET A 558 1.11 -0.13 -28.85
C MET A 558 1.96 -1.29 -28.32
N ALA A 559 3.29 -1.25 -28.51
CA ALA A 559 4.17 -2.26 -27.95
C ALA A 559 4.10 -2.29 -26.42
N GLU A 560 3.96 -1.14 -25.75
CA GLU A 560 3.74 -1.07 -24.31
C GLU A 560 2.34 -1.57 -23.92
N CYS A 561 1.27 -1.13 -24.58
CA CYS A 561 -0.09 -1.57 -24.30
C CYS A 561 -0.25 -3.09 -24.40
N ASN A 562 0.39 -3.72 -25.40
CA ASN A 562 0.34 -5.16 -25.62
C ASN A 562 0.90 -6.00 -24.47
N LYS A 563 1.71 -5.42 -23.58
CA LYS A 563 2.22 -6.12 -22.39
C LYS A 563 1.14 -6.40 -21.34
N TYR A 564 0.04 -5.65 -21.36
CA TYR A 564 -1.01 -5.68 -20.34
C TYR A 564 -2.28 -6.43 -20.81
N GLY A 565 -2.20 -7.14 -21.93
CA GLY A 565 -3.26 -8.01 -22.43
C GLY A 565 -4.26 -7.31 -23.36
N LEU A 566 -5.18 -8.12 -23.89
CA LEU A 566 -6.09 -7.70 -24.98
C LEU A 566 -7.04 -6.57 -24.59
N SER A 567 -7.48 -6.51 -23.32
CA SER A 567 -8.30 -5.40 -22.83
C SER A 567 -7.57 -4.07 -23.01
N VAL A 568 -6.35 -3.94 -22.48
CA VAL A 568 -5.55 -2.71 -22.59
C VAL A 568 -5.19 -2.40 -24.03
N SER A 569 -4.77 -3.38 -24.83
CA SER A 569 -4.50 -3.17 -26.27
C SER A 569 -5.71 -2.62 -27.03
N ALA A 570 -6.91 -3.15 -26.74
CA ALA A 570 -8.13 -2.69 -27.37
C ALA A 570 -8.49 -1.26 -26.97
N GLN A 571 -8.30 -0.89 -25.70
CA GLN A 571 -8.55 0.47 -25.20
C GLN A 571 -7.53 1.48 -25.72
N CYS A 572 -6.24 1.10 -25.82
CA CYS A 572 -5.23 1.94 -26.46
C CYS A 572 -5.56 2.18 -27.94
N SER A 573 -5.92 1.12 -28.68
CA SER A 573 -6.34 1.25 -30.08
C SER A 573 -7.57 2.16 -30.21
N HIS A 574 -8.54 2.03 -29.31
CA HIS A 574 -9.70 2.92 -29.25
C HIS A 574 -9.32 4.39 -29.01
N ALA A 575 -8.42 4.65 -28.05
CA ALA A 575 -7.85 5.97 -27.81
C ALA A 575 -7.18 6.56 -29.04
N MET A 576 -6.45 5.75 -29.82
CA MET A 576 -5.83 6.19 -31.06
C MET A 576 -6.86 6.71 -32.06
N GLY A 577 -8.04 6.08 -32.13
CA GLY A 577 -9.14 6.57 -32.96
C GLY A 577 -9.58 7.99 -32.62
N HIS A 578 -9.80 8.25 -31.32
CA HIS A 578 -10.12 9.59 -30.82
C HIS A 578 -9.01 10.59 -31.17
N GLY A 579 -7.76 10.26 -30.83
CA GLY A 579 -6.61 11.11 -31.07
C GLY A 579 -6.34 11.38 -32.56
N PHE A 580 -6.53 10.40 -33.44
CA PHE A 580 -6.33 10.58 -34.89
C PHE A 580 -7.37 11.52 -35.50
N LEU A 581 -8.64 11.46 -35.07
CA LEU A 581 -9.64 12.41 -35.55
C LEU A 581 -9.36 13.82 -35.03
N ALA A 582 -9.05 13.95 -33.73
CA ALA A 582 -8.68 15.22 -33.14
C ALA A 582 -7.44 15.84 -33.83
N TRP A 583 -6.44 15.02 -34.17
CA TRP A 583 -5.20 15.43 -34.84
C TRP A 583 -5.42 15.92 -36.27
N ASN A 584 -6.24 15.22 -37.07
CA ASN A 584 -6.53 15.63 -38.46
C ASN A 584 -7.59 16.72 -38.57
N GLY A 585 -8.33 16.98 -37.48
CA GLY A 585 -9.50 17.84 -37.47
C GLY A 585 -10.78 17.08 -37.85
N TYR A 586 -11.89 17.47 -37.23
CA TYR A 586 -13.18 16.78 -37.29
C TYR A 586 -13.82 16.73 -38.69
N ALA A 587 -13.37 17.58 -39.62
CA ALA A 587 -13.78 17.53 -41.02
C ALA A 587 -13.17 16.35 -41.81
N ASN A 588 -12.18 15.63 -41.26
CA ASN A 588 -11.30 14.72 -42.01
C ASN A 588 -11.36 13.26 -41.52
N ILE A 589 -12.57 12.71 -41.32
CA ILE A 589 -12.75 11.29 -40.93
C ILE A 589 -11.95 10.29 -41.81
N PRO A 590 -11.94 10.39 -43.15
CA PRO A 590 -11.21 9.43 -43.98
C PRO A 590 -9.71 9.41 -43.70
N ASP A 591 -9.11 10.54 -43.33
CA ASP A 591 -7.68 10.63 -43.02
C ASP A 591 -7.38 9.95 -41.66
N ALA A 592 -8.24 10.14 -40.66
CA ALA A 592 -8.14 9.44 -39.38
C ALA A 592 -8.30 7.92 -39.53
N LEU A 593 -9.25 7.45 -40.35
CA LEU A 593 -9.43 6.03 -40.64
C LEU A 593 -8.25 5.43 -41.40
N LYS A 594 -7.64 6.19 -42.30
CA LYS A 594 -6.40 5.80 -42.98
C LYS A 594 -5.27 5.55 -41.99
N MET A 595 -5.17 6.36 -40.93
CA MET A 595 -4.18 6.14 -39.86
C MET A 595 -4.47 4.85 -39.07
N CYS A 596 -5.73 4.54 -38.74
CA CYS A 596 -6.09 3.24 -38.15
C CYS A 596 -5.70 2.04 -39.04
N ASN A 597 -5.92 2.17 -40.35
CA ASN A 597 -5.56 1.15 -41.32
C ASN A 597 -4.05 1.00 -41.48
N GLU A 598 -3.30 2.11 -41.40
CA GLU A 598 -1.84 2.11 -41.38
C GLU A 598 -1.30 1.38 -40.14
N MET A 599 -1.87 1.61 -38.96
CA MET A 599 -1.48 0.91 -37.72
C MET A 599 -1.66 -0.61 -37.82
N THR A 600 -2.68 -1.07 -38.56
CA THR A 600 -2.89 -2.52 -38.82
C THR A 600 -1.73 -3.14 -39.59
N SER A 601 -1.01 -2.35 -40.38
CA SER A 601 0.18 -2.80 -41.12
C SER A 601 1.47 -2.67 -40.30
N ARG A 602 1.48 -1.79 -39.29
CA ARG A 602 2.65 -1.52 -38.44
C ARG A 602 2.72 -2.45 -37.22
N VAL A 603 1.58 -2.81 -36.64
CA VAL A 603 1.48 -3.58 -35.40
C VAL A 603 0.70 -4.88 -35.67
N GLU A 604 1.36 -6.02 -35.48
CA GLU A 604 0.72 -7.33 -35.61
C GLU A 604 -0.40 -7.48 -34.56
N GLY A 605 -1.58 -7.91 -35.01
CA GLY A 605 -2.74 -8.09 -34.12
C GLY A 605 -3.39 -6.78 -33.65
N PHE A 606 -3.09 -5.63 -34.27
CA PHE A 606 -3.69 -4.35 -33.93
C PHE A 606 -5.23 -4.41 -33.89
N PRO A 607 -5.90 -3.99 -32.80
CA PRO A 607 -7.36 -3.99 -32.68
C PRO A 607 -8.04 -2.94 -33.58
N SER A 608 -8.03 -3.16 -34.89
CA SER A 608 -8.40 -2.14 -35.88
C SER A 608 -9.86 -1.67 -35.75
N PHE A 609 -10.78 -2.57 -35.37
CA PHE A 609 -12.16 -2.20 -35.06
C PHE A 609 -12.24 -1.14 -33.96
N ASN A 610 -11.50 -1.32 -32.87
CA ASN A 610 -11.52 -0.39 -31.74
C ASN A 610 -11.03 1.00 -32.13
N CYS A 611 -9.98 1.10 -32.97
CA CYS A 611 -9.52 2.38 -33.50
C CYS A 611 -10.61 3.08 -34.34
N ARG A 612 -11.27 2.35 -35.24
CA ARG A 612 -12.36 2.92 -36.04
C ARG A 612 -13.57 3.32 -35.19
N ASP A 613 -13.92 2.49 -34.21
CA ASP A 613 -14.95 2.80 -33.22
C ASP A 613 -14.63 4.09 -32.46
N GLY A 614 -13.37 4.32 -32.08
CA GLY A 614 -12.90 5.57 -31.48
C GLY A 614 -13.07 6.78 -32.40
N VAL A 615 -12.70 6.67 -33.69
CA VAL A 615 -12.89 7.76 -34.67
C VAL A 615 -14.36 8.18 -34.77
N PHE A 616 -15.28 7.23 -34.89
CA PHE A 616 -16.70 7.55 -35.05
C PHE A 616 -17.36 7.97 -33.73
N MET A 617 -16.90 7.46 -32.59
CA MET A 617 -17.33 7.94 -31.29
C MET A 617 -16.90 9.40 -31.08
N GLU A 618 -15.66 9.74 -31.42
CA GLU A 618 -15.16 11.12 -31.38
C GLU A 618 -15.96 12.06 -32.29
N ASN A 619 -16.34 11.58 -33.48
CA ASN A 619 -17.19 12.35 -34.40
C ASN A 619 -18.55 12.72 -33.79
N ILE A 620 -19.19 11.80 -33.06
CA ILE A 620 -20.52 12.06 -32.48
C ILE A 620 -20.41 12.98 -31.27
N TRP A 621 -19.48 12.70 -30.37
CA TRP A 621 -19.48 13.29 -29.04
C TRP A 621 -18.48 14.44 -28.85
N GLY A 622 -17.45 14.56 -29.72
CA GLY A 622 -16.36 15.52 -29.58
C GLY A 622 -15.69 15.42 -28.21
N ILE A 623 -15.37 14.19 -27.81
CA ILE A 623 -14.99 13.84 -26.43
C ILE A 623 -13.78 14.66 -25.99
N HIS A 624 -12.86 14.97 -26.91
CA HIS A 624 -11.69 15.81 -26.61
C HIS A 624 -11.96 17.30 -26.44
N ALA A 625 -12.90 17.86 -27.19
CA ALA A 625 -13.22 19.28 -27.10
C ALA A 625 -14.22 19.61 -25.97
N GLY A 626 -14.72 18.59 -25.26
CA GLY A 626 -15.77 18.72 -24.25
C GLY A 626 -17.15 19.08 -24.83
N ALA A 627 -17.24 19.16 -26.17
CA ALA A 627 -18.45 19.42 -26.93
C ALA A 627 -18.28 18.92 -28.38
N PRO A 628 -19.35 18.48 -29.05
CA PRO A 628 -19.25 18.09 -30.45
C PRO A 628 -18.83 19.24 -31.36
N SER A 629 -17.93 18.95 -32.31
CA SER A 629 -17.47 19.93 -33.31
C SER A 629 -18.58 20.27 -34.32
N ASP A 630 -18.63 21.54 -34.76
CA ASP A 630 -19.51 21.97 -35.86
C ASP A 630 -19.10 21.37 -37.22
N GLU A 631 -17.85 20.93 -37.36
CA GLU A 631 -17.30 20.36 -38.59
C GLU A 631 -17.45 18.83 -38.67
N ARG A 632 -18.04 18.21 -37.64
CA ARG A 632 -18.25 16.77 -37.58
C ARG A 632 -19.12 16.27 -38.73
N TRP A 633 -18.93 15.02 -39.13
CA TRP A 633 -19.71 14.38 -40.18
C TRP A 633 -21.06 13.90 -39.62
N VAL A 634 -21.94 14.86 -39.37
CA VAL A 634 -23.34 14.67 -39.00
C VAL A 634 -24.20 15.57 -39.89
N LYS A 635 -25.30 15.03 -40.44
CA LYS A 635 -26.25 15.81 -41.25
C LYS A 635 -27.62 15.74 -40.61
N GLU A 636 -28.20 16.91 -40.34
CA GLU A 636 -29.55 16.99 -39.79
C GLU A 636 -30.56 16.33 -40.74
N GLY A 637 -31.37 15.42 -40.22
CA GLY A 637 -32.39 14.69 -40.98
C GLY A 637 -31.87 13.50 -41.80
N ASP A 638 -30.57 13.20 -41.75
CA ASP A 638 -29.96 12.04 -42.40
C ASP A 638 -29.41 11.06 -41.36
N ASN A 639 -30.17 9.99 -41.12
CA ASN A 639 -29.86 9.00 -40.10
C ASN A 639 -28.74 8.03 -40.52
N PHE A 640 -28.34 7.99 -41.79
CA PHE A 640 -27.35 7.03 -42.29
C PHE A 640 -26.03 7.67 -42.66
N TYR A 641 -25.98 8.98 -42.86
CA TYR A 641 -24.72 9.70 -42.96
C TYR A 641 -23.95 9.66 -41.63
N PRO A 642 -22.64 9.33 -41.62
CA PRO A 642 -21.77 9.16 -42.79
C PRO A 642 -21.61 7.72 -43.30
N CYS A 643 -22.28 6.74 -42.70
CA CYS A 643 -22.10 5.31 -43.02
C CYS A 643 -22.50 4.91 -44.44
N ASP A 644 -23.19 5.78 -45.19
CA ASP A 644 -23.49 5.63 -46.61
C ASP A 644 -22.63 6.51 -47.54
N ASP A 645 -21.69 7.29 -46.99
CA ASP A 645 -20.83 8.17 -47.77
C ASP A 645 -19.81 7.36 -48.58
N PRO A 646 -19.69 7.58 -49.90
CA PRO A 646 -18.80 6.81 -50.77
C PRO A 646 -17.31 7.01 -50.48
N ARG A 647 -16.94 7.98 -49.64
CA ARG A 647 -15.56 8.18 -49.18
C ARG A 647 -15.15 7.18 -48.10
N LEU A 648 -16.10 6.50 -47.45
CA LEU A 648 -15.81 5.44 -46.49
C LEU A 648 -15.62 4.10 -47.21
N SER A 649 -14.64 3.32 -46.77
CA SER A 649 -14.44 1.98 -47.31
C SER A 649 -15.32 0.95 -46.56
N TYR A 650 -15.56 -0.20 -47.18
CA TYR A 650 -16.29 -1.31 -46.54
C TYR A 650 -15.69 -1.73 -45.19
N ALA A 651 -14.35 -1.62 -45.06
CA ALA A 651 -13.64 -1.95 -43.84
C ALA A 651 -13.91 -0.96 -42.70
N ASP A 652 -14.41 0.25 -43.00
CA ASP A 652 -14.65 1.29 -42.00
C ASP A 652 -16.07 1.31 -41.44
N LEU A 653 -17.00 0.66 -42.15
CA LEU A 653 -18.42 0.72 -41.85
C LEU A 653 -18.80 0.02 -40.54
N ASP A 654 -17.98 -0.92 -40.05
CA ASP A 654 -18.22 -1.56 -38.76
C ASP A 654 -18.15 -0.56 -37.59
N GLY A 655 -17.13 0.29 -37.56
CA GLY A 655 -16.99 1.37 -36.57
C GLY A 655 -18.07 2.45 -36.73
N CYS A 656 -18.48 2.74 -37.97
CA CYS A 656 -19.54 3.72 -38.23
C CYS A 656 -20.88 3.23 -37.66
N TRP A 657 -21.32 2.04 -38.06
CA TRP A 657 -22.57 1.45 -37.56
C TRP A 657 -22.55 1.12 -36.07
N ALA A 658 -21.37 0.95 -35.48
CA ALA A 658 -21.21 0.78 -34.04
C ALA A 658 -21.57 2.06 -33.24
N ASN A 659 -21.59 3.24 -33.87
CA ASN A 659 -21.85 4.52 -33.23
C ASN A 659 -23.12 5.22 -33.75
N GLN A 660 -23.55 4.93 -34.98
CA GLN A 660 -24.70 5.56 -35.62
C GLN A 660 -26.00 5.56 -34.78
N PRO A 661 -26.36 4.47 -34.06
CA PRO A 661 -27.56 4.46 -33.23
C PRO A 661 -27.62 5.52 -32.13
N SER A 662 -26.47 5.97 -31.61
CA SER A 662 -26.43 7.06 -30.63
C SER A 662 -26.87 8.39 -31.24
N LEU A 663 -26.50 8.67 -32.49
CA LEU A 663 -26.95 9.85 -33.22
C LEU A 663 -28.46 9.78 -33.55
N ILE A 664 -28.93 8.61 -33.99
CA ILE A 664 -30.34 8.38 -34.29
C ILE A 664 -31.18 8.54 -33.01
N TYR A 665 -30.70 8.02 -31.88
CA TYR A 665 -31.33 8.17 -30.57
C TYR A 665 -31.49 9.64 -30.17
N GLN A 666 -30.43 10.45 -30.30
CA GLN A 666 -30.47 11.89 -30.04
C GLN A 666 -31.48 12.60 -30.95
N SER A 667 -31.46 12.30 -32.25
CA SER A 667 -32.31 12.94 -33.26
C SER A 667 -33.80 12.60 -33.10
N ASN A 668 -34.11 11.45 -32.49
CA ASN A 668 -35.47 10.99 -32.21
C ASN A 668 -35.92 11.25 -30.76
N GLY A 669 -35.26 12.17 -30.04
CA GLY A 669 -35.67 12.56 -28.68
C GLY A 669 -35.59 11.42 -27.66
N GLY A 670 -34.73 10.42 -27.91
CA GLY A 670 -34.53 9.27 -27.02
C GLY A 670 -35.50 8.11 -27.20
N ASP A 671 -36.21 8.03 -28.32
CA ASP A 671 -37.13 6.92 -28.62
C ASP A 671 -36.38 5.66 -29.10
N ILE A 672 -36.27 4.66 -28.20
CA ILE A 672 -35.61 3.37 -28.47
C ILE A 672 -36.28 2.61 -29.62
N ALA A 673 -37.61 2.64 -29.70
CA ALA A 673 -38.35 1.90 -30.72
C ALA A 673 -38.10 2.52 -32.11
N ALA A 674 -38.05 3.86 -32.18
CA ALA A 674 -37.71 4.57 -33.40
C ALA A 674 -36.31 4.20 -33.90
N VAL A 675 -35.29 4.14 -33.02
CA VAL A 675 -33.94 3.70 -33.41
C VAL A 675 -33.96 2.27 -33.95
N GLY A 676 -34.71 1.37 -33.31
CA GLY A 676 -34.89 0.00 -33.79
C GLY A 676 -35.49 -0.08 -35.19
N GLN A 677 -36.46 0.78 -35.51
CA GLN A 677 -37.04 0.87 -36.86
C GLN A 677 -36.03 1.39 -37.90
N GLU A 678 -35.15 2.31 -37.52
CA GLU A 678 -34.07 2.76 -38.41
C GLU A 678 -33.04 1.65 -38.65
N CYS A 679 -32.65 0.88 -37.63
CA CYS A 679 -31.75 -0.27 -37.79
C CYS A 679 -32.32 -1.33 -38.75
N LEU A 680 -33.64 -1.53 -38.80
CA LEU A 680 -34.27 -2.46 -39.75
C LEU A 680 -34.09 -2.06 -41.22
N LYS A 681 -33.88 -0.77 -41.51
CA LYS A 681 -33.69 -0.26 -42.87
C LYS A 681 -32.25 -0.47 -43.38
N VAL A 682 -31.32 -0.87 -42.51
CA VAL A 682 -29.94 -1.18 -42.91
C VAL A 682 -29.93 -2.46 -43.74
N GLU A 683 -29.64 -2.33 -45.03
CA GLU A 683 -29.78 -3.44 -46.00
C GLU A 683 -28.75 -4.56 -45.79
N ASN A 684 -27.54 -4.22 -45.34
CA ASN A 684 -26.49 -5.21 -45.09
C ASN A 684 -26.74 -5.93 -43.74
N PRO A 685 -26.94 -7.26 -43.73
CA PRO A 685 -27.28 -7.98 -42.50
C PRO A 685 -26.19 -7.90 -41.41
N ALA A 686 -24.92 -7.80 -41.79
CA ALA A 686 -23.82 -7.66 -40.82
C ALA A 686 -23.89 -6.29 -40.13
N TYR A 687 -24.12 -5.22 -40.88
CA TYR A 687 -24.24 -3.86 -40.35
C TYR A 687 -25.54 -3.64 -39.59
N GLN A 688 -26.64 -4.26 -40.03
CA GLN A 688 -27.89 -4.29 -39.28
C GLN A 688 -27.67 -4.88 -37.88
N LYS A 689 -26.95 -6.00 -37.79
CA LYS A 689 -26.59 -6.61 -36.50
C LYS A 689 -25.73 -5.67 -35.65
N ILE A 690 -24.75 -4.99 -36.24
CA ILE A 690 -23.93 -3.99 -35.53
C ILE A 690 -24.78 -2.82 -35.03
N CYS A 691 -25.75 -2.35 -35.82
CA CYS A 691 -26.70 -1.31 -35.42
C CYS A 691 -27.50 -1.74 -34.17
N PHE A 692 -28.04 -2.96 -34.16
CA PHE A 692 -28.75 -3.47 -32.97
C PHE A 692 -27.82 -3.70 -31.76
N ASN A 693 -26.58 -4.15 -31.97
CA ASN A 693 -25.58 -4.22 -30.90
C ASN A 693 -25.33 -2.84 -30.28
N ALA A 694 -25.17 -1.82 -31.12
CA ALA A 694 -24.93 -0.44 -30.67
C ALA A 694 -26.15 0.16 -29.95
N LEU A 695 -27.36 -0.11 -30.42
CA LEU A 695 -28.58 0.25 -29.70
C LEU A 695 -28.66 -0.44 -28.33
N ALA A 696 -28.31 -1.72 -28.24
CA ALA A 696 -28.27 -2.43 -26.95
C ALA A 696 -27.25 -1.83 -25.97
N ARG A 697 -26.05 -1.44 -26.46
CA ARG A 697 -25.04 -0.71 -25.66
C ARG A 697 -25.55 0.66 -25.19
N GLN A 698 -26.39 1.33 -25.98
CA GLN A 698 -27.05 2.58 -25.60
C GLN A 698 -28.14 2.37 -24.54
N ILE A 699 -28.86 1.23 -24.58
CA ILE A 699 -29.89 0.86 -23.60
C ILE A 699 -29.26 0.51 -22.24
N HIS A 700 -28.14 -0.20 -22.22
CA HIS A 700 -27.47 -0.66 -20.99
C HIS A 700 -27.35 0.41 -19.88
N PRO A 701 -26.78 1.61 -20.11
CA PRO A 701 -26.69 2.62 -19.04
C PRO A 701 -28.06 3.14 -18.57
N LEU A 702 -29.10 3.07 -19.41
CA LEU A 702 -30.45 3.49 -19.06
C LEU A 702 -31.14 2.53 -18.09
N THR A 703 -30.68 1.28 -18.00
CA THR A 703 -31.23 0.28 -17.08
C THR A 703 -30.83 0.53 -15.63
N LYS A 704 -29.77 1.32 -15.40
CA LYS A 704 -29.21 1.61 -14.06
C LYS A 704 -28.92 0.34 -13.24
N GLY A 705 -28.50 -0.74 -13.92
CA GLY A 705 -28.20 -2.02 -13.27
C GLY A 705 -29.42 -2.89 -12.95
N ASP A 706 -30.63 -2.50 -13.38
CA ASP A 706 -31.86 -3.28 -13.20
C ASP A 706 -32.11 -4.22 -14.40
N PRO A 707 -32.07 -5.55 -14.21
CA PRO A 707 -32.42 -6.50 -15.26
C PRO A 707 -33.84 -6.30 -15.80
N ALA A 708 -34.82 -6.01 -14.95
CA ALA A 708 -36.22 -5.86 -15.38
C ALA A 708 -36.38 -4.66 -16.33
N ALA A 709 -35.66 -3.56 -16.08
CA ALA A 709 -35.58 -2.43 -16.99
C ALA A 709 -34.97 -2.85 -18.35
N ALA A 710 -33.93 -3.68 -18.36
CA ALA A 710 -33.34 -4.21 -19.60
C ALA A 710 -34.36 -5.03 -20.42
N PHE A 711 -35.11 -5.94 -19.77
CA PHE A 711 -36.16 -6.72 -20.43
C PHE A 711 -37.28 -5.84 -20.99
N SER A 712 -37.70 -4.82 -20.23
CA SER A 712 -38.71 -3.86 -20.67
C SER A 712 -38.25 -3.06 -21.91
N MET A 713 -37.04 -2.50 -21.86
CA MET A 713 -36.49 -1.67 -22.94
C MET A 713 -36.15 -2.47 -24.19
N CYS A 714 -35.50 -3.63 -24.06
CA CYS A 714 -35.25 -4.53 -25.20
C CYS A 714 -36.56 -5.10 -25.78
N GLY A 715 -37.63 -5.17 -24.98
CA GLY A 715 -38.98 -5.57 -25.42
C GLY A 715 -39.67 -4.55 -26.34
N LEU A 716 -39.14 -3.32 -26.45
CA LEU A 716 -39.61 -2.32 -27.41
C LEU A 716 -39.12 -2.60 -28.84
N LEU A 717 -38.10 -3.44 -28.98
CA LEU A 717 -37.52 -3.82 -30.27
C LEU A 717 -38.36 -4.94 -30.94
N PRO A 718 -38.23 -5.14 -32.26
CA PRO A 718 -38.82 -6.29 -32.93
C PRO A 718 -38.42 -7.60 -32.23
N SER A 719 -39.35 -8.55 -32.16
CA SER A 719 -39.22 -9.75 -31.32
C SER A 719 -37.99 -10.62 -31.62
N GLU A 720 -37.52 -10.60 -32.86
CA GLU A 720 -36.32 -11.29 -33.33
C GLU A 720 -35.00 -10.68 -32.79
N TRP A 721 -35.05 -9.43 -32.30
CA TRP A 721 -33.90 -8.70 -31.76
C TRP A 721 -33.88 -8.59 -30.24
N THR A 722 -34.97 -8.97 -29.54
CA THR A 722 -35.08 -8.84 -28.08
C THR A 722 -33.98 -9.60 -27.33
N ASP A 723 -33.80 -10.89 -27.61
CA ASP A 723 -32.78 -11.71 -26.93
C ASP A 723 -31.36 -11.33 -27.35
N HIS A 724 -31.19 -10.82 -28.57
CA HIS A 724 -29.92 -10.28 -29.04
C HIS A 724 -29.53 -9.00 -28.29
N CYS A 725 -30.48 -8.10 -28.09
CA CYS A 725 -30.32 -6.90 -27.26
C CYS A 725 -29.93 -7.28 -25.83
N LEU A 726 -30.66 -8.20 -25.21
CA LEU A 726 -30.39 -8.67 -23.85
C LEU A 726 -29.01 -9.33 -23.71
N SER A 727 -28.63 -10.20 -24.65
CA SER A 727 -27.31 -10.83 -24.67
C SER A 727 -26.17 -9.81 -24.77
N THR A 728 -26.38 -8.75 -25.55
CA THR A 728 -25.41 -7.67 -25.71
C THR A 728 -25.31 -6.82 -24.46
N ILE A 729 -26.45 -6.51 -23.81
CA ILE A 729 -26.47 -5.82 -22.51
C ILE A 729 -25.74 -6.64 -21.45
N ALA A 730 -25.98 -7.95 -21.36
CA ALA A 730 -25.28 -8.81 -20.39
C ALA A 730 -23.75 -8.78 -20.59
N THR A 731 -23.30 -8.80 -21.84
CA THR A 731 -21.86 -8.69 -22.16
C THR A 731 -21.30 -7.31 -21.84
N SER A 732 -22.07 -6.25 -22.10
CA SER A 732 -21.66 -4.86 -21.86
C SER A 732 -21.61 -4.54 -20.37
N ASP A 733 -22.61 -4.99 -19.60
CA ASP A 733 -22.64 -4.91 -18.14
C ASP A 733 -21.41 -5.58 -17.52
N PHE A 734 -21.08 -6.79 -17.97
CA PHE A 734 -19.89 -7.50 -17.49
C PHE A 734 -18.59 -6.73 -17.76
N SER A 735 -18.48 -6.18 -18.97
CA SER A 735 -17.31 -5.44 -19.45
C SER A 735 -17.03 -4.17 -18.63
N VAL A 736 -18.06 -3.58 -18.02
CA VAL A 736 -17.90 -2.38 -17.17
C VAL A 736 -17.82 -2.71 -15.67
N GLY A 737 -17.65 -3.99 -15.31
CA GLY A 737 -17.53 -4.44 -13.92
C GLY A 737 -18.82 -4.99 -13.31
N GLY A 738 -19.94 -4.94 -14.04
CA GLY A 738 -21.20 -5.57 -13.63
C GLY A 738 -21.06 -7.08 -13.48
N ARG A 739 -21.81 -7.67 -12.55
CA ARG A 739 -21.83 -9.13 -12.33
C ARG A 739 -23.26 -9.64 -12.27
N ALA A 740 -23.98 -9.32 -11.20
CA ALA A 740 -25.32 -9.87 -10.94
C ALA A 740 -26.29 -9.71 -12.12
N MET A 741 -26.41 -8.50 -12.69
CA MET A 741 -27.31 -8.22 -13.81
C MET A 741 -26.93 -9.03 -15.07
N SER A 742 -25.64 -9.11 -15.41
CA SER A 742 -25.15 -9.90 -16.54
C SER A 742 -25.62 -11.36 -16.51
N PHE A 743 -25.46 -12.03 -15.36
CA PHE A 743 -25.84 -13.43 -15.20
C PHE A 743 -27.34 -13.63 -15.04
N ASP A 744 -28.04 -12.69 -14.41
CA ASP A 744 -29.51 -12.71 -14.31
C ASP A 744 -30.17 -12.61 -15.69
N ILE A 745 -29.69 -11.72 -16.56
CA ILE A 745 -30.17 -11.63 -17.95
C ILE A 745 -29.97 -12.97 -18.67
N CYS A 746 -28.76 -13.53 -18.67
CA CYS A 746 -28.50 -14.79 -19.38
C CYS A 746 -29.27 -15.99 -18.82
N SER A 747 -29.66 -15.96 -17.54
CA SER A 747 -30.51 -16.98 -16.93
C SER A 747 -31.96 -16.91 -17.39
N ASN A 748 -32.43 -15.75 -17.85
CA ASN A 748 -33.85 -15.47 -18.14
C ASN A 748 -34.18 -15.23 -19.63
N VAL A 749 -33.18 -15.13 -20.51
CA VAL A 749 -33.40 -15.10 -21.97
C VAL A 749 -33.85 -16.46 -22.53
N LYS A 750 -34.46 -16.47 -23.72
CA LYS A 750 -34.83 -17.72 -24.42
C LYS A 750 -33.61 -18.34 -25.09
N ASP A 751 -32.78 -17.53 -25.76
CA ASP A 751 -31.52 -17.95 -26.38
C ASP A 751 -30.34 -17.88 -25.37
N LYS A 752 -30.41 -18.76 -24.37
CA LYS A 752 -29.32 -18.93 -23.39
C LYS A 752 -27.97 -19.26 -24.05
N PRO A 753 -27.89 -20.14 -25.09
CA PRO A 753 -26.62 -20.41 -25.76
C PRO A 753 -25.92 -19.17 -26.32
N GLN A 754 -26.67 -18.27 -26.97
CA GLN A 754 -26.10 -17.02 -27.47
C GLN A 754 -25.59 -16.15 -26.32
N CYS A 755 -26.40 -15.96 -25.28
CA CYS A 755 -26.05 -15.08 -24.15
C CYS A 755 -24.83 -15.58 -23.38
N TYR A 756 -24.83 -16.83 -22.93
CA TYR A 756 -23.71 -17.40 -22.19
C TYR A 756 -22.44 -17.50 -23.02
N THR A 757 -22.53 -17.77 -24.33
CA THR A 757 -21.35 -17.78 -25.20
C THR A 757 -20.69 -16.41 -25.28
N GLY A 758 -21.48 -15.34 -25.41
CA GLY A 758 -21.00 -13.96 -25.39
C GLY A 758 -20.40 -13.59 -24.03
N LEU A 759 -21.10 -13.90 -22.95
CA LEU A 759 -20.66 -13.61 -21.58
C LEU A 759 -19.35 -14.33 -21.22
N PHE A 760 -19.22 -15.62 -21.58
CA PHE A 760 -17.97 -16.36 -21.37
C PHE A 760 -16.81 -15.79 -22.22
N GLY A 761 -17.10 -15.30 -23.43
CA GLY A 761 -16.11 -14.60 -24.24
C GLY A 761 -15.62 -13.32 -23.55
N ALA A 762 -16.54 -12.53 -23.00
CA ALA A 762 -16.19 -11.33 -22.23
C ALA A 762 -15.38 -11.67 -20.97
N MET A 763 -15.79 -12.69 -20.22
CA MET A 763 -15.04 -13.21 -19.07
C MET A 763 -13.60 -13.55 -19.44
N SER A 764 -13.35 -14.18 -20.60
CA SER A 764 -11.99 -14.50 -21.05
C SER A 764 -11.15 -13.27 -21.41
N VAL A 765 -11.78 -12.17 -21.81
CA VAL A 765 -11.08 -10.90 -22.12
C VAL A 765 -10.67 -10.16 -20.85
N TYR A 766 -11.53 -10.17 -19.83
CA TYR A 766 -11.34 -9.38 -18.61
C TYR A 766 -10.72 -10.15 -17.44
N ALA A 767 -10.72 -11.49 -17.45
CA ALA A 767 -10.03 -12.28 -16.43
C ALA A 767 -8.51 -12.18 -16.63
N ARG A 768 -7.79 -11.82 -15.58
CA ARG A 768 -6.32 -11.75 -15.55
C ARG A 768 -5.67 -13.08 -15.17
N THR A 769 -6.42 -13.94 -14.48
CA THR A 769 -5.96 -15.26 -14.07
C THR A 769 -7.04 -16.33 -14.31
N PRO A 770 -6.65 -17.61 -14.45
CA PRO A 770 -7.60 -18.71 -14.48
C PRO A 770 -8.51 -18.74 -13.24
N GLN A 771 -7.97 -18.43 -12.06
CA GLN A 771 -8.73 -18.39 -10.79
C GLN A 771 -9.78 -17.28 -10.79
N GLU A 772 -9.45 -16.12 -11.34
CA GLU A 772 -10.40 -15.02 -11.49
C GLU A 772 -11.53 -15.40 -12.45
N TYR A 773 -11.21 -16.04 -13.59
CA TYR A 773 -12.24 -16.57 -14.50
C TYR A 773 -13.14 -17.59 -13.80
N GLU A 774 -12.58 -18.53 -13.02
CA GLU A 774 -13.35 -19.50 -12.24
C GLU A 774 -14.27 -18.83 -11.22
N SER A 775 -13.82 -17.74 -10.59
CA SER A 775 -14.64 -16.97 -9.65
C SER A 775 -15.89 -16.40 -10.32
N PHE A 776 -15.81 -16.00 -11.60
CA PHE A 776 -16.96 -15.52 -12.35
C PHE A 776 -17.97 -16.62 -12.64
N CYS A 777 -17.52 -17.87 -12.81
CA CYS A 777 -18.43 -19.01 -12.99
C CYS A 777 -19.31 -19.27 -11.75
N ALA A 778 -18.96 -18.73 -10.57
CA ALA A 778 -19.78 -18.85 -9.37
C ALA A 778 -21.14 -18.13 -9.49
N TYR A 779 -21.25 -17.12 -10.34
CA TYR A 779 -22.49 -16.37 -10.59
C TYR A 779 -23.48 -17.11 -11.50
N VAL A 780 -23.05 -18.20 -12.15
CA VAL A 780 -23.94 -19.04 -12.98
C VAL A 780 -24.76 -19.95 -12.06
N THR A 781 -26.07 -19.75 -12.05
CA THR A 781 -27.00 -20.49 -11.15
C THR A 781 -27.43 -21.83 -11.72
N GLU A 782 -27.42 -21.99 -13.04
CA GLU A 782 -27.80 -23.24 -13.72
C GLU A 782 -26.60 -24.19 -13.84
N ASP A 783 -26.70 -25.39 -13.25
CA ASP A 783 -25.59 -26.35 -13.17
C ASP A 783 -24.97 -26.71 -14.53
N SER A 784 -25.79 -26.87 -15.58
CA SER A 784 -25.31 -27.19 -16.93
C SER A 784 -24.42 -26.09 -17.52
N TRP A 785 -24.82 -24.83 -17.35
CA TRP A 785 -24.06 -23.67 -17.80
C TRP A 785 -22.86 -23.39 -16.90
N LYS A 786 -22.96 -23.67 -15.60
CA LYS A 786 -21.85 -23.57 -14.66
C LYS A 786 -20.74 -24.55 -15.03
N GLN A 787 -21.09 -25.80 -15.35
CA GLN A 787 -20.13 -26.79 -15.85
C GLN A 787 -19.55 -26.38 -17.21
N ALA A 788 -20.37 -25.84 -18.12
CA ALA A 788 -19.88 -25.32 -19.40
C ALA A 788 -18.89 -24.15 -19.22
N CYS A 789 -19.12 -23.28 -18.23
CA CYS A 789 -18.23 -22.19 -17.86
C CYS A 789 -16.88 -22.73 -17.36
N LEU A 790 -16.90 -23.64 -16.38
CA LEU A 790 -15.70 -24.23 -15.79
C LEU A 790 -14.88 -25.05 -16.80
N ASN A 791 -15.53 -25.73 -17.73
CA ASN A 791 -14.84 -26.48 -18.79
C ASN A 791 -14.09 -25.58 -19.79
N ARG A 792 -14.51 -24.31 -19.96
CA ARG A 792 -13.79 -23.34 -20.80
C ARG A 792 -12.51 -22.85 -20.14
N THR A 793 -12.40 -22.84 -18.81
CA THR A 793 -11.16 -22.47 -18.10
C THR A 793 -9.98 -23.34 -18.55
N ALA A 794 -10.21 -24.64 -18.78
CA ALA A 794 -9.19 -25.57 -19.27
C ALA A 794 -8.68 -25.23 -20.70
N THR A 795 -9.36 -24.33 -21.42
CA THR A 795 -9.03 -23.92 -22.80
C THR A 795 -8.60 -22.46 -22.92
N VAL A 796 -8.55 -21.68 -21.81
CA VAL A 796 -7.98 -20.33 -21.81
C VAL A 796 -6.51 -20.46 -22.20
N THR A 797 -6.25 -20.22 -23.48
CA THR A 797 -4.93 -20.42 -24.06
C THR A 797 -4.04 -19.33 -23.46
N THR A 798 -2.96 -19.78 -22.84
CA THR A 798 -1.78 -18.97 -22.55
C THR A 798 -1.37 -18.20 -23.81
N VAL A 799 -1.85 -16.97 -23.98
CA VAL A 799 -1.02 -15.94 -24.61
C VAL A 799 0.05 -15.66 -23.57
N ALA A 800 1.07 -16.51 -23.64
CA ALA A 800 2.17 -16.54 -22.73
C ALA A 800 2.81 -15.16 -22.70
N LEU A 801 2.85 -14.60 -21.49
CA LEU A 801 4.07 -14.04 -20.92
C LEU A 801 5.25 -14.92 -21.38
N ALA A 802 5.86 -14.55 -22.50
CA ALA A 802 7.07 -15.15 -23.02
C ALA A 802 8.08 -14.04 -23.28
N LYS A 803 8.90 -13.82 -22.24
CA LYS A 803 10.01 -12.88 -22.03
C LYS A 803 9.68 -11.56 -21.38
#